data_AF-A0A0K8J8X4-F1
#
_entry.id   AF-A0A0K8J8X4-F1
#
_cell.length_a   1.000
_cell.length_b   1.000
_cell.length_c   1.000
_cell.angle_alpha   90.00
_cell.angle_beta   90.00
_cell.angle_gamma   90.00
#
_symmetry.space_group_name_H-M   'P 1'
#
loop_
_entity.id
_entity.type
_entity.pdbx_description
1 polymer ?
#
loop_
_entity_poly.entity_id
_entity_poly.type
_entity_poly.pdbx_seq_one_letter_code
_entity_poly.pdbx_strand_id
1 'polypeptide(L)'
;MATRLLKSFLPLLIMTLLLLFSGGLKESPGNMLSDEGIEENFQDNTVEDTLNPGISFVQQDYFYEDTVFIEIESDKPCQIYYTRDGSDPDKSKELYSDKIELTAGTETKLYCIKAKGYYEDGTETDTITHSYFVGKEVHSRFDTLVFSIISDPYNLYDYEYGILIEGKLRDDYIKENPHAIIQPPDPANYNMRGRESERKIYLEVLEPDGTAVISQKAGVRVYGGWSRANLQKSLKLYARKEYDPVNNKFRYEFFPYKRGGSGDGTIIDSFKRLVLRNCGNDNGFAFIRDELFQTLAGQAGYKDYQAVRPAAVFINGEYRGHLWLHEVYCDEYFKENYGDFEGTFEILEGGENYKEEDEDGANSYAITDYENAYSYAYEDLTDDAVYKKLCEVIDVENYISYYALQIFIGNEDWPHNNYKVYRYYAAEGEDYRQAPFDGKWRYLLHDLDYSFSIYGTSAWVDNLQKFFSKSGQMKKESPLFSKLMMRKDCREIFVKRTLDLINGAFSPDNLNKVLDEMNAARMNEQQRMYGKNLIAAWVRPSNLPQQIQVIKSYGSNRVTYTLGKYREYFELRAPYTLKVYPDNQGGVRINNIETYSEFEGKYYPDYDTVITAILPAGKELDYWIVNGEKVYDLELVINSSMIVDGNVEVVSVFKEKAENPKLIISEISSDGDMDYIILYNPYDEDVSTLGYSVTDNKDKPGKLILPSRIIANGESLKIIGENNMDTSGDNVIRAGFNLKDGETVALYKNGEIIDEVTIPDLEDGSVYTRDIKNMRFYELRK
;
A
#
# COMPACT_ATOMS: atom_id res chain seq x y z
N MET A 1 -11.18 -60.04 12.30
CA MET A 1 -12.29 -60.87 12.79
C MET A 1 -13.48 -59.94 13.01
N ALA A 2 -14.40 -59.92 12.06
CA ALA A 2 -15.70 -60.58 12.23
C ALA A 2 -16.67 -59.79 13.13
N THR A 3 -17.49 -58.97 12.44
CA THR A 3 -18.96 -58.99 12.50
C THR A 3 -19.74 -58.65 13.79
N ARG A 4 -20.81 -57.87 13.54
CA ARG A 4 -22.22 -58.00 14.02
C ARG A 4 -22.62 -57.11 15.21
N LEU A 5 -23.48 -56.09 15.02
CA LEU A 5 -24.92 -56.06 14.64
C LEU A 5 -25.75 -55.74 15.92
N LEU A 6 -26.54 -54.66 15.96
CA LEU A 6 -28.03 -54.57 15.90
C LEU A 6 -28.40 -53.39 16.83
N LYS A 7 -29.46 -52.57 16.73
CA LYS A 7 -30.77 -52.53 16.04
C LYS A 7 -31.28 -51.07 16.27
N SER A 8 -31.54 -50.25 15.26
CA SER A 8 -32.84 -50.04 14.55
C SER A 8 -34.06 -49.73 15.45
N PHE A 9 -34.77 -48.63 15.18
CA PHE A 9 -36.23 -48.64 14.88
C PHE A 9 -36.70 -47.33 14.17
N LEU A 10 -37.47 -47.54 13.09
CA LEU A 10 -38.23 -46.65 12.17
C LEU A 10 -39.45 -45.96 12.87
N PRO A 11 -40.39 -45.16 12.23
CA PRO A 11 -40.79 -45.02 10.79
C PRO A 11 -40.99 -43.55 10.26
N LEU A 12 -40.85 -43.24 8.95
CA LEU A 12 -41.85 -43.23 7.82
C LEU A 12 -43.03 -42.23 8.02
N LEU A 13 -43.51 -41.36 7.10
CA LEU A 13 -43.66 -41.42 5.63
C LEU A 13 -44.35 -40.11 5.06
N ILE A 14 -43.93 -39.64 3.86
CA ILE A 14 -44.67 -38.95 2.72
C ILE A 14 -45.38 -37.58 2.94
N MET A 15 -45.55 -36.64 2.00
CA MET A 15 -44.95 -36.16 0.71
C MET A 15 -45.97 -35.12 0.15
N THR A 16 -45.58 -33.88 -0.22
CA THR A 16 -46.23 -33.12 -1.32
C THR A 16 -45.36 -31.94 -1.80
N LEU A 17 -45.05 -31.91 -3.11
CA LEU A 17 -44.48 -30.79 -3.88
C LEU A 17 -45.51 -29.63 -4.01
N LEU A 18 -45.22 -28.36 -4.35
CA LEU A 18 -44.46 -27.83 -5.50
C LEU A 18 -44.34 -26.27 -5.43
N LEU A 19 -43.13 -25.71 -5.72
CA LEU A 19 -42.80 -24.40 -6.39
C LEU A 19 -43.19 -23.03 -5.74
N LEU A 20 -42.40 -21.94 -5.70
CA LEU A 20 -41.16 -21.47 -6.37
C LEU A 20 -40.34 -20.50 -5.47
N PHE A 21 -39.01 -20.64 -5.57
CA PHE A 21 -37.87 -19.69 -5.44
C PHE A 21 -37.81 -18.58 -4.38
N SER A 22 -36.86 -18.74 -3.46
CA SER A 22 -35.98 -17.68 -2.94
C SER A 22 -34.73 -18.27 -2.28
N GLY A 23 -33.55 -17.73 -2.60
CA GLY A 23 -32.38 -17.62 -1.71
C GLY A 23 -31.51 -18.87 -1.44
N GLY A 24 -30.23 -18.60 -1.17
CA GLY A 24 -29.43 -19.45 -0.27
C GLY A 24 -28.17 -20.06 -0.85
N LEU A 25 -27.06 -19.41 -0.52
CA LEU A 25 -25.67 -19.87 -0.52
C LEU A 25 -25.48 -21.31 0.03
N LYS A 26 -24.47 -22.01 -0.50
CA LYS A 26 -24.01 -23.33 -0.03
C LYS A 26 -22.50 -23.28 0.24
N GLU A 27 -22.12 -23.52 1.49
CA GLU A 27 -20.84 -24.14 1.89
C GLU A 27 -20.80 -25.60 1.36
N SER A 28 -19.71 -26.35 1.21
CA SER A 28 -18.45 -26.56 1.95
C SER A 28 -17.55 -27.46 1.03
N PRO A 29 -16.28 -27.88 1.35
CA PRO A 29 -16.00 -28.84 2.43
C PRO A 29 -14.62 -28.67 3.15
N GLY A 30 -14.47 -29.31 4.31
CA GLY A 30 -13.25 -29.33 5.14
C GLY A 30 -12.37 -30.59 5.01
N ASN A 31 -11.26 -30.57 5.76
CA ASN A 31 -10.43 -31.69 6.25
C ASN A 31 -9.57 -31.14 7.42
N MET A 32 -9.75 -31.54 8.69
CA MET A 32 -9.30 -32.75 9.42
C MET A 32 -7.86 -32.74 9.98
N LEU A 33 -7.79 -32.79 11.33
CA LEU A 33 -6.72 -33.30 12.25
C LEU A 33 -5.53 -32.33 12.52
N SER A 34 -5.02 -32.10 13.74
CA SER A 34 -5.01 -32.86 15.00
C SER A 34 -4.75 -31.96 16.24
N ASP A 35 -5.48 -32.19 17.34
CA ASP A 35 -5.18 -31.69 18.69
C ASP A 35 -4.36 -32.75 19.48
N GLU A 36 -3.20 -32.35 20.00
CA GLU A 36 -2.60 -32.91 21.22
C GLU A 36 -2.08 -31.73 22.06
N GLY A 37 -2.57 -31.63 23.29
CA GLY A 37 -2.52 -30.41 24.09
C GLY A 37 -1.28 -30.22 24.96
N ILE A 38 -1.16 -29.00 25.47
CA ILE A 38 -0.50 -28.67 26.73
C ILE A 38 -1.41 -27.65 27.44
N GLU A 39 -2.01 -28.07 28.55
CA GLU A 39 -2.68 -27.20 29.52
C GLU A 39 -1.63 -26.33 30.23
N GLU A 40 -1.61 -25.03 29.98
CA GLU A 40 -1.03 -24.06 30.90
C GLU A 40 -2.14 -23.26 31.59
N ASN A 41 -2.23 -23.47 32.90
CA ASN A 41 -3.07 -22.71 33.82
C ASN A 41 -2.66 -21.23 33.83
N PHE A 42 -3.33 -20.41 33.05
CA PHE A 42 -3.41 -18.98 33.33
C PHE A 42 -4.52 -18.77 34.37
N GLN A 43 -4.11 -18.49 35.61
CA GLN A 43 -4.98 -17.81 36.57
C GLN A 43 -5.24 -16.41 36.01
N ASP A 44 -6.33 -16.29 35.29
CA ASP A 44 -6.88 -15.04 34.81
C ASP A 44 -7.42 -14.26 36.01
N ASN A 45 -6.58 -13.37 36.56
CA ASN A 45 -7.08 -12.25 37.35
C ASN A 45 -7.41 -11.10 36.38
N THR A 46 -8.32 -11.33 35.43
CA THR A 46 -9.09 -10.25 34.83
C THR A 46 -9.99 -9.68 35.90
N VAL A 47 -9.64 -8.50 36.39
CA VAL A 47 -10.67 -7.56 36.82
C VAL A 47 -11.47 -7.26 35.55
N GLU A 48 -12.59 -7.95 35.36
CA GLU A 48 -13.65 -7.53 34.45
C GLU A 48 -14.12 -6.17 34.93
N ASP A 49 -13.52 -5.11 34.39
CA ASP A 49 -14.03 -3.75 34.50
C ASP A 49 -15.29 -3.70 33.63
N THR A 50 -16.38 -4.25 34.18
CA THR A 50 -17.69 -4.23 33.56
C THR A 50 -18.14 -2.78 33.49
N LEU A 51 -18.10 -2.21 32.27
CA LEU A 51 -18.77 -0.95 31.96
C LEU A 51 -20.17 -1.03 32.57
N ASN A 52 -20.49 -0.12 33.49
CA ASN A 52 -21.78 -0.05 34.15
C ASN A 52 -22.50 1.19 33.64
N PRO A 53 -23.01 1.16 32.39
CA PRO A 53 -23.64 2.34 31.82
C PRO A 53 -24.83 2.78 32.66
N GLY A 54 -25.62 1.86 33.25
CA GLY A 54 -26.73 2.10 34.21
C GLY A 54 -27.87 3.00 33.72
N ILE A 55 -27.61 3.78 32.69
CA ILE A 55 -28.48 4.69 31.97
C ILE A 55 -28.18 4.58 30.48
N SER A 56 -29.15 4.96 29.65
CA SER A 56 -28.99 4.97 28.19
C SER A 56 -29.84 6.06 27.55
N PHE A 57 -29.39 6.61 26.43
CA PHE A 57 -30.24 7.45 25.58
C PHE A 57 -31.24 6.57 24.82
N VAL A 58 -32.51 6.96 24.74
CA VAL A 58 -33.50 6.19 23.96
C VAL A 58 -33.33 6.45 22.47
N GLN A 59 -33.02 7.69 22.11
CA GLN A 59 -32.73 8.10 20.74
C GLN A 59 -31.25 7.89 20.45
N GLN A 60 -30.95 7.01 19.50
CA GLN A 60 -29.59 6.51 19.23
C GLN A 60 -29.12 6.75 17.79
N ASP A 61 -30.02 7.20 16.90
CA ASP A 61 -29.59 7.65 15.57
C ASP A 61 -28.73 8.90 15.74
N TYR A 62 -27.77 9.11 14.83
CA TYR A 62 -26.92 10.29 14.87
C TYR A 62 -27.55 11.48 14.13
N PHE A 63 -28.38 11.22 13.13
CA PHE A 63 -28.91 12.22 12.20
C PHE A 63 -30.43 12.36 12.35
N TYR A 64 -30.91 13.59 12.60
CA TYR A 64 -32.33 13.92 12.67
C TYR A 64 -32.65 15.15 11.82
N GLU A 65 -33.63 15.03 10.92
CA GLU A 65 -34.09 16.16 10.11
C GLU A 65 -35.02 17.13 10.86
N ASP A 66 -35.67 16.64 11.90
CA ASP A 66 -36.66 17.36 12.71
C ASP A 66 -36.21 17.49 14.16
N THR A 67 -36.85 18.40 14.90
CA THR A 67 -36.63 18.54 16.35
C THR A 67 -36.83 17.19 17.02
N VAL A 68 -35.84 16.77 17.79
CA VAL A 68 -35.85 15.50 18.52
C VAL A 68 -35.86 15.76 20.02
N PHE A 69 -36.55 14.90 20.77
CA PHE A 69 -36.67 14.96 22.22
C PHE A 69 -35.95 13.76 22.82
N ILE A 70 -34.77 14.00 23.41
CA ILE A 70 -33.92 12.94 23.94
C ILE A 70 -34.42 12.52 25.31
N GLU A 71 -34.70 11.24 25.44
CA GLU A 71 -35.06 10.57 26.67
C GLU A 71 -33.87 9.78 27.22
N ILE A 72 -33.71 9.78 28.54
CA ILE A 72 -32.69 8.99 29.24
C ILE A 72 -33.40 8.00 30.15
N GLU A 73 -33.21 6.72 29.90
CA GLU A 73 -33.72 5.64 30.73
C GLU A 73 -32.63 5.17 31.70
N SER A 74 -33.04 4.65 32.86
CA SER A 74 -32.14 4.03 33.85
C SER A 74 -32.63 2.64 34.22
N ASP A 75 -31.70 1.74 34.48
CA ASP A 75 -31.98 0.36 34.91
C ASP A 75 -32.58 0.27 36.32
N LYS A 76 -32.22 1.21 37.20
CA LYS A 76 -32.75 1.37 38.56
C LYS A 76 -32.94 2.86 38.89
N PRO A 77 -33.82 3.22 39.85
CA PRO A 77 -34.05 4.62 40.20
C PRO A 77 -32.76 5.37 40.56
N CYS A 78 -32.49 6.47 39.87
CA CYS A 78 -31.32 7.30 40.08
C CYS A 78 -31.60 8.76 39.74
N GLN A 79 -30.75 9.67 40.24
CA GLN A 79 -30.72 11.06 39.79
C GLN A 79 -29.73 11.19 38.63
N ILE A 80 -30.22 11.61 37.46
CA ILE A 80 -29.39 11.76 36.27
C ILE A 80 -29.05 13.23 36.08
N TYR A 81 -27.78 13.54 35.89
CA TYR A 81 -27.30 14.88 35.56
C TYR A 81 -26.66 14.88 34.19
N TYR A 82 -26.82 15.97 33.44
CA TYR A 82 -26.37 16.03 32.05
C TYR A 82 -25.77 17.39 31.66
N THR A 83 -25.01 17.40 30.57
CA THR A 83 -24.37 18.60 30.00
C THR A 83 -24.52 18.61 28.47
N ARG A 84 -24.42 19.81 27.88
CA ARG A 84 -24.50 20.02 26.42
C ARG A 84 -23.25 20.70 25.82
N ASP A 85 -22.27 21.02 26.66
CA ASP A 85 -21.08 21.82 26.33
C ASP A 85 -19.78 21.00 26.34
N GLY A 86 -19.89 19.68 26.54
CA GLY A 86 -18.77 18.75 26.67
C GLY A 86 -18.24 18.59 28.09
N SER A 87 -18.62 19.44 29.06
CA SER A 87 -18.17 19.31 30.45
C SER A 87 -18.63 17.99 31.06
N ASP A 88 -17.85 17.41 31.98
CA ASP A 88 -18.25 16.19 32.67
C ASP A 88 -19.52 16.44 33.52
N PRO A 89 -20.54 15.56 33.43
CA PRO A 89 -21.74 15.68 34.25
C PRO A 89 -21.44 15.32 35.70
N ASP A 90 -21.85 16.20 36.62
CA ASP A 90 -21.83 15.96 38.07
C ASP A 90 -23.07 16.55 38.74
N LYS A 91 -23.19 16.39 40.06
CA LYS A 91 -24.35 16.88 40.85
C LYS A 91 -24.52 18.41 40.85
N SER A 92 -23.55 19.18 40.34
CA SER A 92 -23.66 20.62 40.14
C SER A 92 -24.24 21.02 38.79
N LYS A 93 -24.36 20.05 37.85
CA LYS A 93 -24.89 20.25 36.50
C LYS A 93 -26.41 20.14 36.47
N GLU A 94 -26.98 20.13 35.27
CA GLU A 94 -28.42 20.14 35.08
C GLU A 94 -29.03 18.78 35.43
N LEU A 95 -29.99 18.76 36.35
CA LEU A 95 -30.75 17.57 36.70
C LEU A 95 -31.75 17.24 35.59
N TYR A 96 -31.68 16.02 35.05
CA TYR A 96 -32.63 15.49 34.09
C TYR A 96 -33.99 15.28 34.79
N SER A 97 -35.00 16.02 34.32
CA SER A 97 -36.37 15.98 34.87
C SER A 97 -37.46 15.86 33.81
N ASP A 98 -37.13 16.14 32.54
CA ASP A 98 -37.99 15.97 31.37
C ASP A 98 -37.10 15.76 30.13
N LYS A 99 -37.69 15.39 29.00
CA LYS A 99 -37.00 15.16 27.72
C LYS A 99 -36.19 16.37 27.29
N ILE A 100 -34.98 16.13 26.79
CA ILE A 100 -34.06 17.15 26.32
C ILE A 100 -34.43 17.50 24.87
N GLU A 101 -35.04 18.67 24.66
CA GLU A 101 -35.32 19.16 23.31
C GLU A 101 -34.02 19.58 22.59
N LEU A 102 -33.82 19.03 21.39
CA LEU A 102 -32.81 19.43 20.42
C LEU A 102 -33.52 19.99 19.18
N THR A 103 -33.57 21.31 19.09
CA THR A 103 -34.32 22.01 18.04
C THR A 103 -33.63 21.88 16.68
N ALA A 104 -34.39 21.48 15.65
CA ALA A 104 -33.93 21.50 14.27
C ALA A 104 -33.95 22.91 13.69
N GLY A 105 -32.87 23.26 12.99
CA GLY A 105 -32.74 24.49 12.23
C GLY A 105 -32.72 24.24 10.72
N THR A 106 -32.60 25.32 9.96
CA THR A 106 -32.33 25.27 8.51
C THR A 106 -30.93 24.77 8.20
N GLU A 107 -29.97 24.98 9.09
CA GLU A 107 -28.63 24.38 9.03
C GLU A 107 -28.53 23.23 10.03
N THR A 108 -27.83 22.17 9.66
CA THR A 108 -27.46 21.09 10.58
C THR A 108 -26.59 21.62 11.71
N LYS A 109 -27.02 21.37 12.95
CA LYS A 109 -26.26 21.68 14.17
C LYS A 109 -25.93 20.38 14.90
N LEU A 110 -24.71 20.31 15.44
CA LEU A 110 -24.32 19.23 16.32
C LEU A 110 -24.63 19.58 17.78
N TYR A 111 -25.33 18.68 18.47
CA TYR A 111 -25.55 18.71 19.90
C TYR A 111 -24.82 17.52 20.53
N CYS A 112 -23.94 17.78 21.49
CA CYS A 112 -23.23 16.73 22.23
C CYS A 112 -23.84 16.62 23.61
N ILE A 113 -24.33 15.44 24.01
CA ILE A 113 -24.91 15.22 25.33
C ILE A 113 -24.03 14.26 26.11
N LYS A 114 -23.69 14.62 27.35
CA LYS A 114 -23.10 13.73 28.34
C LYS A 114 -24.04 13.59 29.51
N ALA A 115 -24.22 12.38 30.03
CA ALA A 115 -25.08 12.13 31.18
C ALA A 115 -24.47 11.12 32.15
N LYS A 116 -24.78 11.27 33.44
CA LYS A 116 -24.34 10.37 34.52
C LYS A 116 -25.42 10.24 35.59
N GLY A 117 -25.69 9.01 36.01
CA GLY A 117 -26.65 8.65 37.05
C GLY A 117 -26.00 8.50 38.42
N TYR A 118 -26.71 8.93 39.46
CA TYR A 118 -26.33 8.77 40.85
C TYR A 118 -27.42 8.03 41.61
N TYR A 119 -27.08 6.86 42.13
CA TYR A 119 -28.01 6.00 42.85
C TYR A 119 -28.15 6.39 44.32
N GLU A 120 -29.25 5.98 44.94
CA GLU A 120 -29.50 6.27 46.37
C GLU A 120 -28.48 5.59 47.30
N ASP A 121 -27.91 4.45 46.88
CA ASP A 121 -26.86 3.72 47.61
C ASP A 121 -25.49 4.42 47.59
N GLY A 122 -25.38 5.55 46.89
CA GLY A 122 -24.15 6.34 46.76
C GLY A 122 -23.24 5.91 45.60
N THR A 123 -23.57 4.83 44.89
CA THR A 123 -22.88 4.44 43.66
C THR A 123 -23.32 5.31 42.48
N GLU A 124 -22.52 5.31 41.42
CA GLU A 124 -22.77 6.11 40.22
C GLU A 124 -22.60 5.25 38.96
N THR A 125 -23.21 5.70 37.87
CA THR A 125 -23.01 5.08 36.55
C THR A 125 -21.72 5.56 35.91
N ASP A 126 -21.30 4.88 34.85
CA ASP A 126 -20.42 5.50 33.87
C ASP A 126 -21.08 6.71 33.20
N THR A 127 -20.26 7.66 32.75
CA THR A 127 -20.74 8.75 31.89
C THR A 127 -21.03 8.21 30.49
N ILE A 128 -22.29 8.29 30.06
CA ILE A 128 -22.67 8.06 28.65
C ILE A 128 -22.52 9.36 27.87
N THR A 129 -22.11 9.26 26.60
CA THR A 129 -21.87 10.40 25.71
C THR A 129 -22.43 10.09 24.33
N HIS A 130 -23.08 11.05 23.69
CA HIS A 130 -23.58 10.87 22.32
C HIS A 130 -23.69 12.19 21.54
N SER A 131 -23.52 12.10 20.21
CA SER A 131 -23.65 13.20 19.25
C SER A 131 -24.95 13.12 18.46
N TYR A 132 -25.65 14.25 18.40
CA TYR A 132 -26.90 14.41 17.64
C TYR A 132 -26.74 15.53 16.62
N PHE A 133 -26.66 15.19 15.34
CA PHE A 133 -26.72 16.14 14.24
C PHE A 133 -28.19 16.37 13.87
N VAL A 134 -28.67 17.58 14.15
CA VAL A 134 -30.08 17.93 14.01
C VAL A 134 -30.23 19.11 13.06
N GLY A 135 -31.03 18.94 12.01
CA GLY A 135 -31.37 20.00 11.06
C GLY A 135 -31.76 19.48 9.69
N LYS A 136 -32.38 20.34 8.89
CA LYS A 136 -32.85 19.97 7.55
C LYS A 136 -31.70 19.48 6.67
N GLU A 137 -32.02 18.47 5.83
CA GLU A 137 -31.10 17.87 4.85
C GLU A 137 -29.84 17.24 5.46
N VAL A 138 -29.89 16.81 6.73
CA VAL A 138 -28.72 16.24 7.43
C VAL A 138 -28.14 15.00 6.72
N HIS A 139 -28.97 14.13 6.14
CA HIS A 139 -28.53 12.93 5.42
C HIS A 139 -27.80 13.20 4.11
N SER A 140 -27.88 14.42 3.58
CA SER A 140 -27.13 14.88 2.41
C SER A 140 -26.17 16.02 2.74
N ARG A 141 -25.93 16.27 4.03
CA ARG A 141 -25.10 17.38 4.49
C ARG A 141 -23.63 17.08 4.16
N PHE A 142 -23.16 15.86 4.43
CA PHE A 142 -21.74 15.52 4.41
C PHE A 142 -21.40 14.66 3.19
N ASP A 143 -20.20 14.85 2.63
CA ASP A 143 -19.58 13.99 1.62
C ASP A 143 -18.21 13.45 2.11
N THR A 144 -17.89 13.73 3.37
CA THR A 144 -16.62 13.44 4.04
C THR A 144 -16.90 12.62 5.30
N LEU A 145 -15.86 11.99 5.87
CA LEU A 145 -15.95 11.49 7.24
C LEU A 145 -16.33 12.63 8.19
N VAL A 146 -17.10 12.33 9.24
CA VAL A 146 -17.51 13.31 10.24
C VAL A 146 -16.89 12.92 11.58
N PHE A 147 -16.03 13.77 12.12
CA PHE A 147 -15.40 13.59 13.43
C PHE A 147 -16.08 14.48 14.46
N SER A 148 -16.69 13.87 15.48
CA SER A 148 -17.20 14.54 16.67
C SER A 148 -16.27 14.27 17.84
N ILE A 149 -15.54 15.31 18.27
CA ILE A 149 -14.61 15.24 19.40
C ILE A 149 -15.28 15.92 20.60
N ILE A 150 -15.50 15.15 21.66
CA ILE A 150 -16.18 15.63 22.87
C ILE A 150 -15.21 15.56 24.04
N SER A 151 -15.02 16.68 24.72
CA SER A 151 -14.14 16.76 25.89
C SER A 151 -14.63 17.81 26.87
N ASP A 152 -14.23 17.67 28.14
CA ASP A 152 -14.42 18.77 29.08
C ASP A 152 -13.70 20.03 28.58
N PRO A 153 -14.37 21.21 28.49
CA PRO A 153 -13.72 22.46 28.12
C PRO A 153 -12.44 22.77 28.91
N TYR A 154 -12.33 22.29 30.15
CA TYR A 154 -11.10 22.36 30.95
C TYR A 154 -9.89 21.77 30.20
N ASN A 155 -10.06 20.63 29.55
CA ASN A 155 -8.99 19.96 28.81
C ASN A 155 -8.49 20.76 27.60
N LEU A 156 -9.35 21.61 27.03
CA LEU A 156 -9.13 22.24 25.74
C LEU A 156 -8.81 23.74 25.86
N TYR A 157 -9.41 24.44 26.81
CA TYR A 157 -9.41 25.91 26.89
C TYR A 157 -9.07 26.47 28.27
N ASP A 158 -8.79 25.63 29.27
CA ASP A 158 -8.31 26.11 30.57
C ASP A 158 -7.00 26.90 30.42
N TYR A 159 -6.84 27.94 31.24
CA TYR A 159 -5.69 28.83 31.20
C TYR A 159 -4.36 28.08 31.42
N GLU A 160 -4.30 27.13 32.34
CA GLU A 160 -3.07 26.38 32.65
C GLU A 160 -3.02 25.05 31.91
N TYR A 161 -4.16 24.38 31.76
CA TYR A 161 -4.24 23.00 31.29
C TYR A 161 -4.74 22.85 29.85
N GLY A 162 -5.44 23.84 29.29
CA GLY A 162 -6.10 23.75 28.00
C GLY A 162 -5.12 23.78 26.83
N ILE A 163 -5.23 22.84 25.90
CA ILE A 163 -4.25 22.65 24.81
C ILE A 163 -4.55 23.44 23.52
N LEU A 164 -5.72 24.09 23.37
CA LEU A 164 -6.10 24.76 22.12
C LEU A 164 -5.87 26.28 22.14
N ILE A 165 -5.38 26.82 23.27
CA ILE A 165 -5.19 28.25 23.50
C ILE A 165 -3.72 28.62 23.72
N GLU A 166 -3.42 29.91 23.76
CA GLU A 166 -2.09 30.40 24.13
C GLU A 166 -1.78 30.13 25.60
N GLY A 167 -2.74 30.44 26.48
CA GLY A 167 -2.72 30.10 27.90
C GLY A 167 -1.50 30.61 28.68
N LYS A 168 -1.32 30.02 29.86
CA LYS A 168 -0.30 30.40 30.84
C LYS A 168 1.11 30.39 30.28
N LEU A 169 1.44 29.39 29.44
CA LEU A 169 2.80 29.27 28.88
C LEU A 169 3.18 30.48 28.02
N ARG A 170 2.22 31.08 27.30
CA ARG A 170 2.48 32.29 26.51
C ARG A 170 2.66 33.51 27.39
N ASP A 171 1.80 33.68 28.39
CA ASP A 171 1.87 34.82 29.32
C ASP A 171 3.18 34.81 30.13
N ASP A 172 3.62 33.64 30.59
CA ASP A 172 4.90 33.47 31.26
C ASP A 172 6.07 33.80 30.32
N TYR A 173 6.05 33.30 29.07
CA TYR A 173 7.09 33.61 28.09
C TYR A 173 7.20 35.10 27.76
N ILE A 174 6.07 35.79 27.57
CA ILE A 174 6.05 37.25 27.32
C ILE A 174 6.62 38.02 28.52
N LYS A 175 6.27 37.59 29.74
CA LYS A 175 6.78 38.21 30.98
C LYS A 175 8.29 38.05 31.11
N GLU A 176 8.84 36.89 30.73
CA GLU A 176 10.27 36.61 30.74
C GLU A 176 11.01 37.27 29.56
N ASN A 177 10.31 37.51 28.45
CA ASN A 177 10.87 38.03 27.20
C ASN A 177 10.07 39.25 26.68
N PRO A 178 10.03 40.38 27.42
CA PRO A 178 9.14 41.51 27.14
C PRO A 178 9.42 42.26 25.83
N HIS A 179 10.53 41.94 25.17
CA HIS A 179 10.93 42.54 23.89
C HIS A 179 11.01 41.51 22.75
N ALA A 180 10.65 40.25 22.99
CA ALA A 180 10.63 39.24 21.95
C ALA A 180 9.49 39.48 20.96
N ILE A 181 9.78 39.26 19.68
CA ILE A 181 8.76 39.19 18.64
C ILE A 181 8.27 37.76 18.62
N ILE A 182 7.08 37.55 19.14
CA ILE A 182 6.44 36.24 19.21
C ILE A 182 6.43 35.53 17.86
N GLN A 183 7.05 34.36 17.82
CA GLN A 183 7.04 33.41 16.73
C GLN A 183 6.11 32.23 17.06
N PRO A 184 5.56 31.55 16.04
CA PRO A 184 4.69 30.38 16.24
C PRO A 184 5.25 29.23 17.09
N PRO A 185 6.57 28.94 17.08
CA PRO A 185 7.15 27.93 17.96
C PRO A 185 7.34 28.38 19.42
N ASP A 186 7.26 29.68 19.71
CA ASP A 186 7.48 30.19 21.08
C ASP A 186 6.42 29.64 22.04
N PRO A 187 6.77 29.40 23.32
CA PRO A 187 5.90 28.73 24.28
C PRO A 187 4.48 29.28 24.34
N ALA A 188 3.52 28.37 24.27
CA ALA A 188 2.09 28.55 24.44
C ALA A 188 1.51 27.17 24.78
N ASN A 189 0.30 27.08 25.35
CA ASN A 189 -0.25 25.77 25.72
C ASN A 189 -0.43 24.86 24.50
N TYR A 190 -0.79 25.41 23.34
CA TYR A 190 -0.81 24.63 22.10
C TYR A 190 0.57 24.13 21.64
N ASN A 191 1.67 24.68 22.16
CA ASN A 191 3.04 24.21 21.94
C ASN A 191 3.52 23.19 22.99
N MET A 192 2.66 22.68 23.89
CA MET A 192 3.05 21.54 24.72
C MET A 192 3.39 20.31 23.86
N ARG A 193 4.22 19.42 24.39
CA ARG A 193 4.68 18.18 23.73
C ARG A 193 4.45 16.98 24.63
N GLY A 194 4.92 15.81 24.22
CA GLY A 194 4.90 14.62 25.06
C GLY A 194 3.53 14.20 25.61
N ARG A 195 3.55 13.25 26.55
CA ARG A 195 2.37 12.73 27.24
C ARG A 195 1.63 13.80 28.05
N GLU A 196 2.34 14.80 28.54
CA GLU A 196 1.78 15.94 29.28
C GLU A 196 0.80 16.79 28.45
N SER A 197 0.90 16.79 27.12
CA SER A 197 -0.03 17.50 26.23
C SER A 197 -1.26 16.67 25.84
N GLU A 198 -1.34 15.40 26.23
CA GLU A 198 -2.47 14.53 25.87
C GLU A 198 -3.69 14.81 26.74
N ARG A 199 -4.86 14.89 26.11
CA ARG A 199 -6.13 15.17 26.77
C ARG A 199 -7.15 14.09 26.47
N LYS A 200 -7.94 13.70 27.46
CA LYS A 200 -9.01 12.70 27.30
C LYS A 200 -10.15 13.28 26.45
N ILE A 201 -10.65 12.49 25.53
CA ILE A 201 -11.82 12.78 24.70
C ILE A 201 -12.75 11.56 24.63
N TYR A 202 -14.00 11.80 24.28
CA TYR A 202 -14.87 10.82 23.64
C TYR A 202 -14.91 11.13 22.15
N LEU A 203 -14.68 10.13 21.31
CA LEU A 203 -14.61 10.25 19.87
C LEU A 203 -15.73 9.44 19.23
N GLU A 204 -16.56 10.13 18.44
CA GLU A 204 -17.49 9.50 17.51
C GLU A 204 -17.08 9.87 16.07
N VAL A 205 -17.04 8.88 15.19
CA VAL A 205 -16.76 9.08 13.75
C VAL A 205 -17.87 8.47 12.92
N LEU A 206 -18.38 9.23 11.96
CA LEU A 206 -19.47 8.83 11.08
C LEU A 206 -19.05 8.83 9.62
N GLU A 207 -19.59 7.90 8.86
CA GLU A 207 -19.66 7.97 7.40
C GLU A 207 -20.68 9.05 6.95
N PRO A 208 -20.60 9.54 5.69
CA PRO A 208 -21.48 10.58 5.17
C PRO A 208 -22.99 10.32 5.33
N ASP A 209 -23.39 9.04 5.35
CA ASP A 209 -24.78 8.62 5.50
C ASP A 209 -25.30 8.65 6.95
N GLY A 210 -24.42 8.92 7.92
CA GLY A 210 -24.71 8.94 9.35
C GLY A 210 -24.37 7.64 10.09
N THR A 211 -23.83 6.62 9.40
CA THR A 211 -23.38 5.38 10.02
C THR A 211 -22.19 5.64 10.92
N ALA A 212 -22.31 5.32 12.22
CA ALA A 212 -21.19 5.41 13.14
C ALA A 212 -20.21 4.25 12.98
N VAL A 213 -18.94 4.59 12.80
CA VAL A 213 -17.84 3.64 12.60
C VAL A 213 -16.87 3.61 13.77
N ILE A 214 -16.86 4.65 14.60
CA ILE A 214 -16.12 4.71 15.87
C ILE A 214 -17.02 5.36 16.92
N SER A 215 -17.02 4.81 18.14
CA SER A 215 -17.65 5.40 19.33
C SER A 215 -16.90 4.92 20.58
N GLN A 216 -15.92 5.69 21.05
CA GLN A 216 -15.03 5.24 22.14
C GLN A 216 -14.31 6.39 22.85
N LYS A 217 -13.71 6.09 24.01
CA LYS A 217 -12.79 7.02 24.69
C LYS A 217 -11.42 7.00 23.99
N ALA A 218 -10.77 8.16 23.91
CA ALA A 218 -9.47 8.33 23.27
C ALA A 218 -8.66 9.49 23.87
N GLY A 219 -7.43 9.66 23.40
CA GLY A 219 -6.58 10.81 23.69
C GLY A 219 -6.47 11.75 22.48
N VAL A 220 -6.25 13.04 22.73
CA VAL A 220 -5.97 14.04 21.70
C VAL A 220 -4.78 14.91 22.07
N ARG A 221 -3.99 15.34 21.08
CA ARG A 221 -2.94 16.37 21.20
C ARG A 221 -3.01 17.33 20.03
N VAL A 222 -2.47 18.54 20.21
CA VAL A 222 -2.18 19.44 19.09
C VAL A 222 -0.99 18.92 18.29
N TYR A 223 -1.18 18.80 16.98
CA TYR A 223 -0.20 18.30 16.02
C TYR A 223 0.41 19.43 15.19
N GLY A 224 1.63 19.21 14.68
CA GLY A 224 2.34 20.12 13.78
C GLY A 224 3.63 20.63 14.38
N GLY A 225 4.09 21.78 13.91
CA GLY A 225 5.22 22.55 14.45
C GLY A 225 4.83 24.02 14.45
N TRP A 226 5.17 24.71 13.36
CA TRP A 226 4.75 26.08 13.09
C TRP A 226 3.23 26.25 12.99
N SER A 227 2.57 25.28 12.34
CA SER A 227 1.11 25.28 12.10
C SER A 227 0.25 25.17 13.36
N ARG A 228 0.84 24.92 14.53
CA ARG A 228 0.14 24.95 15.82
C ARG A 228 -0.43 26.32 16.16
N ALA A 229 0.18 27.40 15.67
CA ALA A 229 -0.32 28.75 15.89
C ALA A 229 -1.51 29.10 14.98
N ASN A 230 -1.82 28.29 13.95
CA ASN A 230 -2.97 28.55 13.08
C ASN A 230 -4.28 28.51 13.87
N LEU A 231 -5.28 29.31 13.46
CA LEU A 231 -6.59 29.35 14.09
C LEU A 231 -7.23 27.96 14.14
N GLN A 232 -7.27 27.28 12.98
CA GLN A 232 -7.59 25.87 12.88
C GLN A 232 -6.39 25.01 13.29
N LYS A 233 -6.53 24.27 14.39
CA LYS A 233 -5.49 23.38 14.92
C LYS A 233 -5.55 22.01 14.25
N SER A 234 -4.38 21.45 13.92
CA SER A 234 -4.28 20.03 13.61
C SER A 234 -4.35 19.21 14.90
N LEU A 235 -4.98 18.04 14.86
CA LEU A 235 -5.21 17.20 16.03
C LEU A 235 -4.70 15.78 15.79
N LYS A 236 -3.86 15.26 16.68
CA LYS A 236 -3.45 13.85 16.68
C LYS A 236 -4.28 13.08 17.70
N LEU A 237 -4.94 12.02 17.23
CA LEU A 237 -5.82 11.14 18.00
C LEU A 237 -5.04 9.90 18.43
N TYR A 238 -5.30 9.41 19.65
CA TYR A 238 -4.61 8.28 20.26
C TYR A 238 -5.61 7.28 20.84
N ALA A 239 -5.58 6.04 20.37
CA ALA A 239 -6.31 4.93 20.98
C ALA A 239 -5.41 4.22 22.00
N ARG A 240 -5.85 4.12 23.27
CA ARG A 240 -5.06 3.56 24.37
C ARG A 240 -5.92 2.84 25.38
N LYS A 241 -5.36 1.78 25.98
CA LYS A 241 -5.97 1.02 27.08
C LYS A 241 -6.33 1.89 28.28
N GLU A 242 -5.54 2.92 28.55
CA GLU A 242 -5.79 3.87 29.66
C GLU A 242 -7.07 4.70 29.47
N TYR A 243 -7.50 4.95 28.23
CA TYR A 243 -8.75 5.65 27.96
C TYR A 243 -9.91 4.69 27.78
N ASP A 244 -9.67 3.59 27.06
CA ASP A 244 -10.65 2.56 26.77
C ASP A 244 -9.96 1.17 26.82
N PRO A 245 -10.20 0.38 27.88
CA PRO A 245 -9.56 -0.93 28.05
C PRO A 245 -9.87 -1.89 26.89
N VAL A 246 -11.09 -1.80 26.34
CA VAL A 246 -11.61 -2.67 25.29
C VAL A 246 -11.22 -2.12 23.92
N ASN A 247 -11.62 -0.87 23.62
CA ASN A 247 -11.41 -0.23 22.32
C ASN A 247 -10.07 0.50 22.27
N ASN A 248 -8.98 -0.18 22.59
CA ASN A 248 -7.66 0.45 22.60
C ASN A 248 -7.05 0.67 21.20
N LYS A 249 -7.80 0.44 20.11
CA LYS A 249 -7.47 0.77 18.71
C LYS A 249 -8.71 1.38 18.04
N PHE A 250 -8.52 2.23 17.04
CA PHE A 250 -9.59 2.68 16.13
C PHE A 250 -9.77 1.61 15.05
N ARG A 251 -10.78 0.73 15.21
CA ARG A 251 -11.01 -0.41 14.32
C ARG A 251 -11.97 -0.04 13.20
N TYR A 252 -11.42 0.50 12.12
CA TYR A 252 -12.16 0.84 10.93
C TYR A 252 -11.24 0.96 9.71
N GLU A 253 -11.75 0.61 8.53
CA GLU A 253 -11.09 0.83 7.23
C GLU A 253 -11.15 2.32 6.84
N PHE A 254 -10.36 3.16 7.50
CA PHE A 254 -10.33 4.60 7.21
C PHE A 254 -9.85 4.91 5.79
N PHE A 255 -8.99 4.06 5.22
CA PHE A 255 -8.36 4.23 3.91
C PHE A 255 -8.61 3.01 3.03
N PRO A 256 -9.79 2.90 2.38
CA PRO A 256 -10.21 1.65 1.75
C PRO A 256 -9.42 1.22 0.52
N TYR A 257 -8.56 2.10 0.00
CA TYR A 257 -7.64 1.81 -1.09
C TYR A 257 -6.26 1.36 -0.61
N LYS A 258 -5.94 1.53 0.68
CA LYS A 258 -4.65 1.17 1.26
C LYS A 258 -4.62 -0.34 1.49
N ARG A 259 -3.48 -0.95 1.17
CA ARG A 259 -3.21 -2.37 1.36
C ARG A 259 -1.93 -2.52 2.18
N GLY A 260 -1.86 -3.57 2.98
CA GLY A 260 -0.64 -3.98 3.66
C GLY A 260 0.47 -4.28 2.65
N GLY A 261 1.69 -3.90 2.98
CA GLY A 261 2.93 -4.18 2.25
C GLY A 261 3.43 -5.63 2.37
N SER A 262 2.70 -6.53 3.02
CA SER A 262 2.94 -7.99 2.97
C SER A 262 2.72 -8.58 1.57
N GLY A 263 1.95 -7.90 0.72
CA GLY A 263 1.67 -8.30 -0.66
C GLY A 263 0.56 -9.34 -0.81
N ASP A 264 -0.12 -9.72 0.27
CA ASP A 264 -1.26 -10.65 0.30
C ASP A 264 -2.61 -9.98 0.00
N GLY A 265 -2.62 -8.66 -0.18
CA GLY A 265 -3.82 -7.87 -0.43
C GLY A 265 -4.64 -7.54 0.81
N THR A 266 -4.09 -7.72 2.02
CA THR A 266 -4.75 -7.37 3.28
C THR A 266 -5.07 -5.88 3.33
N ILE A 267 -6.29 -5.57 3.76
CA ILE A 267 -6.77 -4.20 4.00
C ILE A 267 -6.33 -3.78 5.41
N ILE A 268 -5.85 -2.54 5.54
CA ILE A 268 -5.53 -1.98 6.86
C ILE A 268 -6.81 -1.41 7.48
N ASP A 269 -7.29 -2.03 8.55
CA ASP A 269 -8.61 -1.77 9.15
C ASP A 269 -8.55 -1.37 10.64
N SER A 270 -7.36 -1.05 11.15
CA SER A 270 -7.17 -0.76 12.57
C SER A 270 -5.98 0.15 12.76
N PHE A 271 -6.14 1.19 13.59
CA PHE A 271 -5.12 2.22 13.82
C PHE A 271 -4.95 2.55 15.31
N LYS A 272 -3.72 2.79 15.77
CA LYS A 272 -3.46 3.37 17.11
C LYS A 272 -3.47 4.89 17.12
N ARG A 273 -3.09 5.50 16.00
CA ARG A 273 -2.85 6.93 15.88
C ARG A 273 -3.35 7.42 14.53
N LEU A 274 -4.06 8.52 14.53
CA LEU A 274 -4.54 9.22 13.34
C LEU A 274 -4.30 10.72 13.52
N VAL A 275 -4.11 11.44 12.42
CA VAL A 275 -3.97 12.90 12.45
C VAL A 275 -5.06 13.54 11.61
N LEU A 276 -5.75 14.52 12.16
CA LEU A 276 -6.58 15.48 11.43
C LEU A 276 -5.70 16.71 11.15
N ARG A 277 -5.15 16.81 9.93
CA ARG A 277 -4.18 17.83 9.52
C ARG A 277 -4.86 19.00 8.81
N ASN A 278 -4.43 20.21 9.16
CA ASN A 278 -4.92 21.48 8.60
C ASN A 278 -4.19 21.92 7.32
N CYS A 279 -3.47 21.04 6.64
CA CYS A 279 -2.63 21.31 5.48
C CYS A 279 -1.37 22.16 5.74
N GLY A 280 -0.97 22.41 7.00
CA GLY A 280 0.30 23.07 7.33
C GLY A 280 0.50 24.42 6.63
N ASN A 281 1.55 24.54 5.81
CA ASN A 281 1.85 25.74 5.00
C ASN A 281 0.76 26.03 3.97
N ASP A 282 0.11 25.00 3.42
CA ASP A 282 -0.94 25.12 2.40
C ASP A 282 -2.30 25.56 2.97
N ASN A 283 -2.38 25.75 4.31
CA ASN A 283 -3.52 26.37 4.98
C ASN A 283 -3.65 27.84 4.55
N GLY A 284 -4.67 28.12 3.74
CA GLY A 284 -4.94 29.44 3.18
C GLY A 284 -4.66 29.54 1.69
N PHE A 285 -4.05 28.51 1.10
CA PHE A 285 -3.77 28.42 -0.33
C PHE A 285 -4.68 27.37 -1.00
N ALA A 286 -4.16 26.18 -1.29
CA ALA A 286 -4.92 25.14 -1.98
C ALA A 286 -5.54 24.10 -1.03
N PHE A 287 -5.04 23.99 0.22
CA PHE A 287 -5.49 23.00 1.21
C PHE A 287 -5.41 21.54 0.70
N ILE A 288 -4.36 21.17 -0.04
CA ILE A 288 -4.30 19.87 -0.73
C ILE A 288 -2.90 19.36 -1.11
N ARG A 289 -1.84 20.17 -1.06
CA ARG A 289 -0.54 19.82 -1.67
C ARG A 289 0.10 18.56 -1.08
N ASP A 290 0.24 18.48 0.24
CA ASP A 290 0.83 17.31 0.90
C ASP A 290 0.01 16.05 0.60
N GLU A 291 -1.31 16.15 0.73
CA GLU A 291 -2.24 15.06 0.48
C GLU A 291 -2.20 14.58 -0.98
N LEU A 292 -2.10 15.51 -1.94
CA LEU A 292 -1.93 15.19 -3.34
C LEU A 292 -0.63 14.40 -3.56
N PHE A 293 0.48 14.88 -3.01
CA PHE A 293 1.78 14.24 -3.24
C PHE A 293 1.91 12.89 -2.55
N GLN A 294 1.32 12.71 -1.36
CA GLN A 294 1.24 11.39 -0.72
C GLN A 294 0.41 10.41 -1.56
N THR A 295 -0.73 10.87 -2.11
CA THR A 295 -1.59 10.06 -3.00
C THR A 295 -0.85 9.65 -4.28
N LEU A 296 -0.17 10.61 -4.92
CA LEU A 296 0.61 10.36 -6.13
C LEU A 296 1.85 9.50 -5.86
N ALA A 297 2.48 9.61 -4.68
CA ALA A 297 3.58 8.73 -4.28
C ALA A 297 3.11 7.26 -4.18
N GLY A 298 1.93 7.03 -3.59
CA GLY A 298 1.31 5.71 -3.56
C GLY A 298 1.04 5.15 -4.96
N GLN A 299 0.51 5.97 -5.87
CA GLN A 299 0.32 5.59 -7.27
C GLN A 299 1.65 5.32 -8.02
N ALA A 300 2.72 6.01 -7.64
CA ALA A 300 4.06 5.82 -8.19
C ALA A 300 4.79 4.58 -7.62
N GLY A 301 4.15 3.81 -6.73
CA GLY A 301 4.72 2.59 -6.15
C GLY A 301 5.69 2.83 -5.00
N TYR A 302 5.69 4.01 -4.37
CA TYR A 302 6.42 4.20 -3.11
C TYR A 302 5.77 3.32 -2.05
N LYS A 303 6.57 2.45 -1.41
CA LYS A 303 6.06 1.53 -0.37
C LYS A 303 5.52 2.30 0.82
N ASP A 304 6.25 3.33 1.24
CA ASP A 304 5.90 4.17 2.38
C ASP A 304 5.39 5.54 1.92
N TYR A 305 4.13 5.81 2.25
CA TYR A 305 3.43 7.08 2.06
C TYR A 305 2.27 7.14 3.06
N GLN A 306 1.82 8.34 3.40
CA GLN A 306 0.71 8.53 4.32
C GLN A 306 -0.62 8.51 3.56
N ALA A 307 -1.51 7.55 3.85
CA ALA A 307 -2.86 7.57 3.29
C ALA A 307 -3.68 8.75 3.83
N VAL A 308 -4.61 9.29 3.01
CA VAL A 308 -5.35 10.52 3.32
C VAL A 308 -6.84 10.42 2.97
N ARG A 309 -7.70 11.07 3.75
CA ARG A 309 -9.15 11.14 3.51
C ARG A 309 -9.75 12.45 4.02
N PRO A 310 -10.66 13.14 3.31
CA PRO A 310 -11.22 14.40 3.79
C PRO A 310 -12.18 14.17 4.96
N ALA A 311 -12.20 15.13 5.91
CA ALA A 311 -12.99 15.05 7.13
C ALA A 311 -13.60 16.41 7.52
N ALA A 312 -14.87 16.37 7.94
CA ALA A 312 -15.55 17.43 8.66
C ALA A 312 -15.32 17.25 10.16
N VAL A 313 -14.81 18.27 10.85
CA VAL A 313 -14.44 18.14 12.25
C VAL A 313 -15.28 19.05 13.13
N PHE A 314 -15.74 18.51 14.25
CA PHE A 314 -16.46 19.23 15.30
C PHE A 314 -15.80 18.98 16.65
N ILE A 315 -15.80 20.00 17.51
CA ILE A 315 -15.35 19.92 18.90
C ILE A 315 -16.44 20.48 19.80
N ASN A 316 -16.98 19.68 20.71
CA ASN A 316 -18.06 20.05 21.63
C ASN A 316 -19.25 20.74 20.91
N GLY A 317 -19.67 20.19 19.76
CA GLY A 317 -20.76 20.75 18.95
C GLY A 317 -20.35 21.89 18.01
N GLU A 318 -19.18 22.50 18.20
CA GLU A 318 -18.69 23.58 17.34
C GLU A 318 -17.98 23.05 16.09
N TYR A 319 -18.38 23.54 14.92
CA TYR A 319 -17.71 23.21 13.67
C TYR A 319 -16.28 23.78 13.62
N ARG A 320 -15.32 22.94 13.26
CA ARG A 320 -13.88 23.25 13.14
C ARG A 320 -13.35 23.17 11.71
N GLY A 321 -14.22 23.01 10.73
CA GLY A 321 -13.85 23.09 9.31
C GLY A 321 -13.44 21.75 8.70
N HIS A 322 -13.04 21.83 7.43
CA HIS A 322 -12.38 20.76 6.69
C HIS A 322 -10.98 20.51 7.26
N LEU A 323 -10.65 19.25 7.53
CA LEU A 323 -9.30 18.76 7.78
C LEU A 323 -9.07 17.50 6.94
N TRP A 324 -7.81 17.16 6.68
CA TRP A 324 -7.46 15.87 6.09
C TRP A 324 -7.13 14.89 7.20
N LEU A 325 -7.78 13.73 7.21
CA LEU A 325 -7.34 12.58 7.98
C LEU A 325 -6.08 12.01 7.33
N HIS A 326 -5.06 11.72 8.13
CA HIS A 326 -3.78 11.16 7.71
C HIS A 326 -3.46 9.90 8.52
N GLU A 327 -2.96 8.88 7.83
CA GLU A 327 -2.15 7.81 8.42
C GLU A 327 -0.88 8.39 9.04
N VAL A 328 -0.31 7.73 10.05
CA VAL A 328 0.79 8.28 10.85
C VAL A 328 1.95 7.29 10.94
N TYR A 329 3.14 7.69 10.50
CA TYR A 329 4.35 6.89 10.78
C TYR A 329 4.58 6.74 12.28
N CYS A 330 4.57 5.49 12.73
CA CYS A 330 4.78 5.08 14.10
C CYS A 330 5.13 3.59 14.18
N ASP A 331 5.45 3.10 15.37
CA ASP A 331 5.54 1.68 15.71
C ASP A 331 4.42 0.84 15.08
N GLU A 332 3.16 1.24 15.26
CA GLU A 332 2.02 0.49 14.74
C GLU A 332 1.89 0.59 13.21
N TYR A 333 2.34 1.69 12.58
CA TYR A 333 2.32 1.81 11.11
C TYR A 333 3.11 0.68 10.45
N PHE A 334 4.31 0.38 10.96
CA PHE A 334 5.11 -0.70 10.38
C PHE A 334 4.48 -2.06 10.61
N LYS A 335 3.78 -2.26 11.73
CA LYS A 335 3.04 -3.49 12.00
C LYS A 335 1.87 -3.66 11.05
N GLU A 336 1.07 -2.61 10.86
CA GLU A 336 -0.07 -2.55 9.95
C GLU A 336 0.37 -2.73 8.48
N ASN A 337 1.51 -2.15 8.11
CA ASN A 337 2.01 -2.19 6.74
C ASN A 337 2.90 -3.41 6.44
N TYR A 338 3.58 -4.02 7.40
CA TYR A 338 4.57 -5.09 7.11
C TYR A 338 4.35 -6.39 7.90
N GLY A 339 3.31 -6.45 8.73
CA GLY A 339 2.98 -7.61 9.56
C GLY A 339 3.69 -7.60 10.91
N ASP A 340 3.49 -8.68 11.67
CA ASP A 340 4.12 -8.86 12.98
C ASP A 340 5.66 -9.02 12.87
N PHE A 341 6.36 -8.48 13.87
CA PHE A 341 7.80 -8.58 14.05
C PHE A 341 8.14 -8.41 15.54
N GLU A 342 9.26 -9.00 15.97
CA GLU A 342 9.70 -8.99 17.38
C GLU A 342 10.66 -7.83 17.69
N GLY A 343 11.44 -7.41 16.69
CA GLY A 343 12.35 -6.27 16.80
C GLY A 343 11.63 -4.93 16.84
N THR A 344 12.39 -3.85 16.63
CA THR A 344 11.85 -2.48 16.69
C THR A 344 12.14 -1.72 15.40
N PHE A 345 11.18 -0.90 14.99
CA PHE A 345 11.46 0.14 14.01
C PHE A 345 11.74 1.44 14.74
N GLU A 346 12.89 2.03 14.46
CA GLU A 346 13.23 3.38 14.89
C GLU A 346 12.98 4.36 13.76
N ILE A 347 12.37 5.51 14.08
CA ILE A 347 12.21 6.64 13.16
C ILE A 347 13.01 7.80 13.72
N LEU A 348 13.91 8.38 12.93
CA LEU A 348 14.63 9.61 13.26
C LEU A 348 14.10 10.77 12.42
N GLU A 349 14.01 11.95 13.04
CA GLU A 349 13.55 13.20 12.43
C GLU A 349 14.67 14.27 12.46
N GLY A 350 14.50 15.37 11.73
CA GLY A 350 15.46 16.48 11.66
C GLY A 350 15.78 16.88 10.22
N GLY A 351 17.05 17.20 9.95
CA GLY A 351 17.58 17.49 8.61
C GLY A 351 18.48 16.37 8.10
N GLU A 352 18.96 16.43 6.87
CA GLU A 352 19.85 15.37 6.35
C GLU A 352 21.14 15.21 7.16
N ASN A 353 21.74 16.33 7.57
CA ASN A 353 23.04 16.37 8.24
C ASN A 353 22.97 16.36 9.79
N TYR A 354 21.77 16.28 10.37
CA TYR A 354 21.59 16.18 11.83
C TYR A 354 20.27 15.50 12.15
N LYS A 355 20.21 14.74 13.26
CA LYS A 355 18.96 14.17 13.77
C LYS A 355 18.64 14.74 15.14
N GLU A 356 17.35 14.83 15.43
CA GLU A 356 16.85 15.31 16.71
C GLU A 356 16.75 14.15 17.70
N GLU A 357 17.30 14.33 18.90
CA GLU A 357 17.10 13.41 20.02
C GLU A 357 15.65 13.51 20.52
N ASP A 358 15.08 12.35 20.87
CA ASP A 358 13.81 12.32 21.59
C ASP A 358 13.95 12.98 22.97
N GLU A 359 12.84 13.44 23.55
CA GLU A 359 12.83 14.17 24.85
C GLU A 359 13.53 13.40 25.98
N ASP A 360 13.51 12.07 25.95
CA ASP A 360 14.15 11.19 26.93
C ASP A 360 15.51 10.61 26.46
N GLY A 361 15.96 10.96 25.25
CA GLY A 361 17.19 10.48 24.65
C GLY A 361 17.17 8.99 24.26
N ALA A 362 15.99 8.35 24.24
CA ALA A 362 15.86 6.91 23.98
C ALA A 362 16.41 6.48 22.61
N ASN A 363 16.37 7.37 21.61
CA ASN A 363 16.83 7.11 20.24
C ASN A 363 18.31 7.46 19.98
N SER A 364 19.09 7.88 20.99
CA SER A 364 20.48 8.32 20.83
C SER A 364 21.40 7.28 20.18
N TYR A 365 21.16 5.99 20.45
CA TYR A 365 21.88 4.88 19.83
C TYR A 365 21.62 4.80 18.32
N ALA A 366 20.37 5.02 17.90
CA ALA A 366 19.95 4.98 16.50
C ALA A 366 20.49 6.20 15.74
N ILE A 367 20.56 7.37 16.39
CA ILE A 367 21.22 8.56 15.83
C ILE A 367 22.70 8.27 15.55
N THR A 368 23.42 7.70 16.52
CA THR A 368 24.84 7.32 16.34
C THR A 368 25.02 6.31 15.20
N ASP A 369 24.13 5.32 15.12
CA ASP A 369 24.14 4.33 14.03
C ASP A 369 23.88 4.98 12.65
N TYR A 370 22.91 5.90 12.56
CA TYR A 370 22.67 6.68 11.34
C TYR A 370 23.87 7.55 10.97
N GLU A 371 24.51 8.23 11.92
CA GLU A 371 25.71 9.03 11.68
C GLU A 371 26.87 8.19 11.12
N ASN A 372 27.06 6.97 11.65
CA ASN A 372 28.04 6.02 11.13
C ASN A 372 27.70 5.59 9.69
N ALA A 373 26.43 5.27 9.41
CA ALA A 373 25.98 4.94 8.07
C ALA A 373 26.10 6.14 7.10
N TYR A 374 25.84 7.36 7.57
CA TYR A 374 25.91 8.57 6.77
C TYR A 374 27.36 9.06 6.57
N SER A 375 28.31 8.60 7.39
CA SER A 375 29.74 8.97 7.25
C SER A 375 30.33 8.64 5.87
N TYR A 376 29.80 7.62 5.18
CA TYR A 376 30.16 7.26 3.80
C TYR A 376 29.93 8.41 2.81
N ALA A 377 29.07 9.39 3.12
CA ALA A 377 28.90 10.60 2.32
C ALA A 377 30.19 11.42 2.17
N TYR A 378 31.17 11.21 3.06
CA TYR A 378 32.46 11.89 3.04
C TYR A 378 33.60 11.04 2.44
N GLU A 379 33.30 9.80 2.06
CA GLU A 379 34.22 8.91 1.35
C GLU A 379 34.12 9.07 -0.18
N ASP A 380 34.96 8.33 -0.91
CA ASP A 380 34.87 8.24 -2.38
C ASP A 380 33.90 7.14 -2.82
N LEU A 381 32.63 7.51 -3.01
CA LEU A 381 31.61 6.58 -3.50
C LEU A 381 31.81 6.17 -4.97
N THR A 382 32.75 6.76 -5.71
CA THR A 382 33.07 6.26 -7.07
C THR A 382 33.88 4.96 -7.02
N ASP A 383 34.46 4.62 -5.87
CA ASP A 383 35.01 3.29 -5.59
C ASP A 383 33.88 2.29 -5.29
N ASP A 384 33.78 1.23 -6.10
CA ASP A 384 32.77 0.19 -5.98
C ASP A 384 32.80 -0.55 -4.64
N ALA A 385 33.97 -0.69 -4.01
CA ALA A 385 34.09 -1.34 -2.70
C ALA A 385 33.54 -0.46 -1.58
N VAL A 386 33.71 0.86 -1.66
CA VAL A 386 33.13 1.82 -0.72
C VAL A 386 31.63 1.91 -0.93
N TYR A 387 31.18 2.01 -2.18
CA TYR A 387 29.76 2.03 -2.53
C TYR A 387 29.04 0.78 -2.05
N LYS A 388 29.64 -0.41 -2.21
CA LYS A 388 29.07 -1.66 -1.71
C LYS A 388 28.82 -1.63 -0.20
N LYS A 389 29.76 -1.08 0.59
CA LYS A 389 29.61 -0.93 2.04
C LYS A 389 28.49 0.05 2.41
N LEU A 390 28.35 1.15 1.67
CA LEU A 390 27.20 2.05 1.84
C LEU A 390 25.87 1.29 1.61
N CYS A 391 25.79 0.50 0.55
CA CYS A 391 24.59 -0.29 0.22
C CYS A 391 24.25 -1.38 1.25
N GLU A 392 25.18 -1.73 2.14
CA GLU A 392 24.94 -2.66 3.26
C GLU A 392 24.22 -1.96 4.44
N VAL A 393 24.31 -0.62 4.55
CA VAL A 393 23.75 0.14 5.69
C VAL A 393 22.63 1.11 5.31
N ILE A 394 22.59 1.57 4.05
CA ILE A 394 21.55 2.44 3.49
C ILE A 394 20.96 1.76 2.25
N ASP A 395 19.63 1.78 2.15
CA ASP A 395 18.93 1.41 0.92
C ASP A 395 19.06 2.57 -0.09
N VAL A 396 20.11 2.52 -0.92
CA VAL A 396 20.45 3.59 -1.87
C VAL A 396 19.36 3.80 -2.92
N GLU A 397 18.65 2.75 -3.34
CA GLU A 397 17.55 2.88 -4.30
C GLU A 397 16.34 3.61 -3.68
N ASN A 398 15.98 3.29 -2.44
CA ASN A 398 14.97 4.04 -1.70
C ASN A 398 15.40 5.51 -1.53
N TYR A 399 16.65 5.78 -1.15
CA TYR A 399 17.18 7.14 -1.01
C TYR A 399 17.11 7.94 -2.31
N ILE A 400 17.59 7.38 -3.43
CA ILE A 400 17.57 8.05 -4.73
C ILE A 400 16.13 8.29 -5.20
N SER A 401 15.22 7.34 -4.98
CA SER A 401 13.80 7.50 -5.30
C SER A 401 13.14 8.60 -4.46
N TYR A 402 13.46 8.67 -3.17
CA TYR A 402 13.02 9.75 -2.27
C TYR A 402 13.49 11.13 -2.80
N TYR A 403 14.76 11.24 -3.17
CA TYR A 403 15.32 12.47 -3.77
C TYR A 403 14.68 12.82 -5.12
N ALA A 404 14.39 11.83 -5.97
CA ALA A 404 13.71 12.04 -7.25
C ALA A 404 12.37 12.76 -7.06
N LEU A 405 11.54 12.29 -6.11
CA LEU A 405 10.26 12.93 -5.81
C LEU A 405 10.45 14.32 -5.19
N GLN A 406 11.26 14.45 -4.13
CA GLN A 406 11.45 15.74 -3.44
C GLN A 406 11.99 16.84 -4.38
N ILE A 407 12.95 16.51 -5.24
CA ILE A 407 13.48 17.45 -6.24
C ILE A 407 12.45 17.73 -7.33
N PHE A 408 11.72 16.71 -7.80
CA PHE A 408 10.71 16.91 -8.84
C PHE A 408 9.61 17.87 -8.36
N ILE A 409 9.08 17.66 -7.15
CA ILE A 409 8.03 18.51 -6.58
C ILE A 409 8.53 19.90 -6.16
N GLY A 410 9.84 20.04 -6.02
CA GLY A 410 10.48 21.29 -5.66
C GLY A 410 10.20 21.67 -4.22
N ASN A 411 10.29 20.71 -3.29
CA ASN A 411 10.12 20.97 -1.87
C ASN A 411 11.23 21.93 -1.39
N GLU A 412 10.83 23.08 -0.83
CA GLU A 412 11.76 24.13 -0.42
C GLU A 412 12.13 24.07 1.07
N ASP A 413 11.37 23.34 1.88
CA ASP A 413 11.62 23.15 3.31
C ASP A 413 12.41 21.87 3.61
N TRP A 414 13.09 21.34 2.60
CA TRP A 414 13.84 20.08 2.62
C TRP A 414 15.16 20.26 1.83
N PRO A 415 16.26 19.55 2.15
CA PRO A 415 16.45 18.48 3.14
C PRO A 415 16.99 18.94 4.50
N HIS A 416 17.15 20.25 4.70
CA HIS A 416 17.59 20.81 5.98
C HIS A 416 16.56 20.64 7.11
N ASN A 417 15.31 20.31 6.75
CA ASN A 417 14.19 19.97 7.62
C ASN A 417 13.31 18.91 6.91
N ASN A 418 12.22 18.47 7.55
CA ASN A 418 11.22 17.52 7.05
C ASN A 418 11.85 16.21 6.54
N TYR A 419 12.91 15.77 7.22
CA TYR A 419 13.73 14.64 6.82
C TYR A 419 13.56 13.49 7.81
N LYS A 420 12.74 12.50 7.43
CA LYS A 420 12.49 11.30 8.25
C LYS A 420 13.19 10.08 7.67
N VAL A 421 13.86 9.33 8.55
CA VAL A 421 14.50 8.06 8.22
C VAL A 421 14.04 6.97 9.16
N TYR A 422 14.06 5.73 8.71
CA TYR A 422 13.74 4.58 9.54
C TYR A 422 14.69 3.41 9.32
N ARG A 423 14.80 2.58 10.35
CA ARG A 423 15.55 1.33 10.32
C ARG A 423 14.89 0.31 11.24
N TYR A 424 14.91 -0.95 10.79
CA TYR A 424 14.56 -2.08 11.64
C TYR A 424 15.79 -2.55 12.43
N TYR A 425 15.63 -2.74 13.74
CA TYR A 425 16.57 -3.40 14.63
C TYR A 425 15.98 -4.74 15.05
N ALA A 426 16.61 -5.83 14.61
CA ALA A 426 16.16 -7.18 14.95
C ALA A 426 16.26 -7.45 16.46
N ALA A 427 15.32 -8.22 17.00
CA ALA A 427 15.36 -8.65 18.39
C ALA A 427 16.55 -9.58 18.67
N GLU A 428 16.90 -9.78 19.95
CA GLU A 428 17.95 -10.72 20.31
C GLU A 428 17.60 -12.14 19.83
N GLY A 429 18.45 -12.72 18.98
CA GLY A 429 18.25 -14.03 18.37
C GLY A 429 17.41 -14.03 17.09
N GLU A 430 16.96 -12.87 16.60
CA GLU A 430 16.31 -12.71 15.30
C GLU A 430 17.35 -12.33 14.23
N ASP A 431 17.32 -13.03 13.08
CA ASP A 431 18.12 -12.67 11.93
C ASP A 431 17.44 -11.58 11.08
N TYR A 432 18.24 -10.67 10.52
CA TYR A 432 17.76 -9.77 9.48
C TYR A 432 17.28 -10.57 8.26
N ARG A 433 16.17 -10.12 7.66
CA ARG A 433 15.51 -10.77 6.52
C ARG A 433 15.28 -9.78 5.40
N GLN A 434 14.39 -10.07 4.45
CA GLN A 434 14.12 -9.17 3.33
C GLN A 434 13.59 -7.80 3.80
N ALA A 435 13.83 -6.77 2.99
CA ALA A 435 13.33 -5.42 3.22
C ALA A 435 11.82 -5.41 3.57
N PRO A 436 11.39 -4.59 4.54
CA PRO A 436 12.18 -3.57 5.24
C PRO A 436 12.96 -4.07 6.48
N PHE A 437 13.02 -5.38 6.72
CA PHE A 437 13.61 -6.01 7.90
C PHE A 437 15.10 -6.40 7.72
N ASP A 438 15.78 -5.78 6.75
CA ASP A 438 17.16 -6.10 6.35
C ASP A 438 18.21 -5.26 7.10
N GLY A 439 17.78 -4.46 8.10
CA GLY A 439 18.68 -3.62 8.87
C GLY A 439 19.33 -2.53 8.02
N LYS A 440 18.60 -1.92 7.08
CA LYS A 440 19.08 -0.76 6.31
C LYS A 440 18.27 0.48 6.63
N TRP A 441 18.94 1.62 6.62
CA TRP A 441 18.31 2.94 6.70
C TRP A 441 17.55 3.25 5.41
N ARG A 442 16.30 3.70 5.57
CA ARG A 442 15.35 4.12 4.53
C ARG A 442 14.75 5.47 4.86
N TYR A 443 14.15 6.12 3.88
CA TYR A 443 13.70 7.51 3.91
C TYR A 443 12.19 7.58 3.69
N LEU A 444 11.51 8.39 4.50
CA LEU A 444 10.05 8.56 4.47
C LEU A 444 9.68 9.94 3.90
N LEU A 445 8.66 9.96 3.06
CA LEU A 445 8.03 11.18 2.59
C LEU A 445 7.24 11.81 3.74
N HIS A 446 7.60 13.04 4.09
CA HIS A 446 6.97 13.79 5.17
C HIS A 446 6.90 15.27 4.85
N ASP A 447 5.77 15.88 5.18
CA ASP A 447 5.52 17.32 5.07
C ASP A 447 5.91 17.92 3.71
N LEU A 448 5.14 17.56 2.68
CA LEU A 448 5.41 17.90 1.28
C LEU A 448 4.70 19.19 0.84
N ASP A 449 4.06 19.92 1.77
CA ASP A 449 3.19 21.06 1.46
C ASP A 449 3.93 22.29 0.92
N TYR A 450 5.19 22.49 1.29
CA TYR A 450 6.05 23.56 0.78
C TYR A 450 6.65 23.22 -0.60
N SER A 451 5.77 22.90 -1.54
CA SER A 451 6.09 22.47 -2.90
C SER A 451 5.17 23.11 -3.94
N PHE A 452 5.45 22.90 -5.23
CA PHE A 452 4.57 23.33 -6.34
C PHE A 452 4.11 24.79 -6.24
N SER A 453 5.08 25.71 -6.09
CA SER A 453 4.85 27.16 -6.16
C SER A 453 3.94 27.75 -5.07
N ILE A 454 3.83 27.11 -3.89
CA ILE A 454 2.96 27.62 -2.82
C ILE A 454 3.22 29.11 -2.48
N TYR A 455 4.49 29.54 -2.45
CA TYR A 455 4.89 30.95 -2.27
C TYR A 455 5.45 31.60 -3.55
N GLY A 456 5.07 31.08 -4.72
CA GLY A 456 5.35 31.71 -6.02
C GLY A 456 6.67 31.32 -6.68
N THR A 457 7.41 30.35 -6.14
CA THR A 457 8.61 29.80 -6.80
C THR A 457 8.25 29.18 -8.14
N SER A 458 8.92 29.64 -9.20
CA SER A 458 8.63 29.21 -10.57
C SER A 458 9.05 27.76 -10.83
N ALA A 459 8.26 27.02 -11.63
CA ALA A 459 8.60 25.66 -12.08
C ALA A 459 9.94 25.60 -12.85
N TRP A 460 10.41 26.74 -13.36
CA TRP A 460 11.64 26.93 -14.13
C TRP A 460 12.87 27.23 -13.25
N VAL A 461 12.72 27.26 -11.93
CA VAL A 461 13.84 27.41 -11.00
C VAL A 461 14.66 26.13 -10.94
N ASP A 462 15.98 26.30 -11.05
CA ASP A 462 16.93 25.20 -10.93
C ASP A 462 17.14 24.90 -9.46
N ASN A 463 16.42 23.90 -8.96
CA ASN A 463 16.61 23.38 -7.61
C ASN A 463 17.58 22.20 -7.58
N LEU A 464 17.85 21.52 -8.71
CA LEU A 464 18.84 20.46 -8.78
C LEU A 464 20.25 20.99 -8.49
N GLN A 465 20.57 22.21 -8.94
CA GLN A 465 21.87 22.85 -8.67
C GLN A 465 22.19 23.03 -7.16
N LYS A 466 21.17 22.99 -6.29
CA LYS A 466 21.35 23.06 -4.84
C LYS A 466 22.00 21.77 -4.31
N PHE A 467 21.67 20.64 -4.92
CA PHE A 467 22.03 19.30 -4.44
C PHE A 467 23.05 18.57 -5.32
N PHE A 468 23.31 19.06 -6.53
CA PHE A 468 24.24 18.46 -7.47
C PHE A 468 25.22 19.48 -8.06
N SER A 469 26.46 19.03 -8.32
CA SER A 469 27.50 19.81 -9.01
C SER A 469 28.10 19.05 -10.17
N LYS A 470 28.11 19.64 -11.37
CA LYS A 470 28.77 19.05 -12.56
C LYS A 470 30.29 18.92 -12.39
N SER A 471 30.91 19.77 -11.56
CA SER A 471 32.36 19.72 -11.29
C SER A 471 32.76 18.64 -10.30
N GLY A 472 31.81 17.85 -9.79
CA GLY A 472 32.02 16.84 -8.76
C GLY A 472 32.29 17.39 -7.36
N GLN A 473 32.11 18.69 -7.16
CA GLN A 473 32.14 19.29 -5.84
C GLN A 473 30.90 18.86 -5.03
N MET A 474 31.14 18.28 -3.87
CA MET A 474 30.10 17.93 -2.90
C MET A 474 29.33 19.20 -2.47
N LYS A 475 28.00 19.13 -2.47
CA LYS A 475 27.13 20.19 -1.91
C LYS A 475 26.93 19.96 -0.42
N LYS A 476 26.87 21.05 0.34
CA LYS A 476 26.67 20.98 1.81
C LYS A 476 25.22 20.70 2.16
N GLU A 477 24.33 21.14 1.30
CA GLU A 477 22.88 20.98 1.40
C GLU A 477 22.50 19.50 1.31
N SER A 478 23.19 18.72 0.48
CA SER A 478 23.04 17.28 0.41
C SER A 478 24.33 16.56 0.00
N PRO A 479 25.21 16.24 0.98
CA PRO A 479 26.49 15.57 0.74
C PRO A 479 26.35 14.20 0.05
N LEU A 480 25.48 13.34 0.57
CA LEU A 480 25.35 11.96 0.10
C LEU A 480 24.80 11.92 -1.34
N PHE A 481 23.72 12.66 -1.63
CA PHE A 481 23.17 12.75 -2.97
C PHE A 481 24.20 13.29 -3.97
N SER A 482 24.93 14.34 -3.60
CA SER A 482 25.99 14.89 -4.46
C SER A 482 27.01 13.84 -4.89
N LYS A 483 27.43 12.98 -3.97
CA LYS A 483 28.41 11.92 -4.21
C LYS A 483 27.83 10.78 -5.04
N LEU A 484 26.62 10.35 -4.74
CA LEU A 484 25.93 9.32 -5.52
C LEU A 484 25.75 9.75 -6.97
N MET A 485 25.42 11.02 -7.23
CA MET A 485 25.28 11.55 -8.60
C MET A 485 26.61 11.62 -9.38
N MET A 486 27.76 11.32 -8.76
CA MET A 486 29.02 11.12 -9.48
C MET A 486 29.13 9.74 -10.12
N ARG A 487 28.41 8.75 -9.61
CA ARG A 487 28.37 7.41 -10.20
C ARG A 487 27.36 7.34 -11.34
N LYS A 488 27.73 6.66 -12.43
CA LYS A 488 26.85 6.52 -13.61
C LYS A 488 25.60 5.69 -13.32
N ASP A 489 25.75 4.61 -12.57
CA ASP A 489 24.66 3.72 -12.15
C ASP A 489 23.61 4.46 -11.29
N CYS A 490 24.05 5.24 -10.30
CA CYS A 490 23.17 6.01 -9.44
C CYS A 490 22.45 7.14 -10.19
N ARG A 491 23.14 7.79 -11.15
CA ARG A 491 22.50 8.76 -12.04
C ARG A 491 21.43 8.13 -12.91
N GLU A 492 21.68 6.94 -13.43
CA GLU A 492 20.70 6.20 -14.20
C GLU A 492 19.45 5.91 -13.35
N ILE A 493 19.63 5.41 -12.12
CA ILE A 493 18.51 5.16 -11.18
C ILE A 493 17.73 6.46 -10.94
N PHE A 494 18.41 7.57 -10.63
CA PHE A 494 17.76 8.87 -10.37
C PHE A 494 16.95 9.37 -11.57
N VAL A 495 17.53 9.31 -12.76
CA VAL A 495 16.87 9.75 -13.99
C VAL A 495 15.69 8.83 -14.29
N LYS A 496 15.85 7.50 -14.24
CA LYS A 496 14.77 6.53 -14.48
C LYS A 496 13.61 6.72 -13.50
N ARG A 497 13.89 6.85 -12.19
CA ARG A 497 12.84 7.10 -11.18
C ARG A 497 12.10 8.40 -11.45
N THR A 498 12.79 9.46 -11.86
CA THR A 498 12.12 10.72 -12.22
C THR A 498 11.30 10.59 -13.50
N LEU A 499 11.75 9.83 -14.50
CA LEU A 499 10.97 9.53 -15.69
C LEU A 499 9.72 8.70 -15.37
N ASP A 500 9.83 7.75 -14.44
CA ASP A 500 8.70 6.95 -13.96
C ASP A 500 7.65 7.86 -13.27
N LEU A 501 8.09 8.86 -12.49
CA LEU A 501 7.19 9.90 -11.95
C LEU A 501 6.51 10.68 -13.08
N ILE A 502 7.30 11.24 -14.00
CA ILE A 502 6.85 12.13 -15.08
C ILE A 502 5.88 11.45 -16.04
N ASN A 503 6.14 10.20 -16.38
CA ASN A 503 5.32 9.45 -17.34
C ASN A 503 4.17 8.69 -16.66
N GLY A 504 4.25 8.45 -15.35
CA GLY A 504 3.24 7.73 -14.57
C GLY A 504 2.40 8.67 -13.71
N ALA A 505 2.51 8.52 -12.39
CA ALA A 505 1.62 9.18 -11.43
C ALA A 505 1.66 10.72 -11.51
N PHE A 506 2.82 11.33 -11.78
CA PHE A 506 2.96 12.78 -11.89
C PHE A 506 2.85 13.30 -13.33
N SER A 507 2.40 12.47 -14.28
CA SER A 507 2.03 12.95 -15.61
C SER A 507 0.97 14.06 -15.49
N PRO A 508 0.99 15.08 -16.36
CA PRO A 508 0.04 16.20 -16.25
C PRO A 508 -1.42 15.73 -16.25
N ASP A 509 -1.76 14.72 -17.05
CA ASP A 509 -3.12 14.20 -17.12
C ASP A 509 -3.54 13.49 -15.83
N ASN A 510 -2.70 12.58 -15.30
CA ASN A 510 -3.01 11.88 -14.06
C ASN A 510 -3.02 12.82 -12.85
N LEU A 511 -2.02 13.69 -12.72
CA LEU A 511 -1.96 14.68 -11.64
C LEU A 511 -3.19 15.58 -11.65
N ASN A 512 -3.60 16.08 -12.82
CA ASN A 512 -4.77 16.94 -12.94
C ASN A 512 -6.06 16.19 -12.56
N LYS A 513 -6.20 14.93 -13.01
CA LYS A 513 -7.33 14.07 -12.67
C LYS A 513 -7.42 13.86 -11.16
N VAL A 514 -6.35 13.40 -10.52
CA VAL A 514 -6.31 13.14 -9.07
C VAL A 514 -6.57 14.42 -8.28
N LEU A 515 -5.98 15.54 -8.68
CA LEU A 515 -6.22 16.84 -8.06
C LEU A 515 -7.68 17.26 -8.14
N ASP A 516 -8.33 17.08 -9.30
CA ASP A 516 -9.74 17.44 -9.48
C ASP A 516 -10.66 16.54 -8.64
N GLU A 517 -10.41 15.23 -8.62
CA GLU A 517 -11.15 14.26 -7.80
C GLU A 517 -11.03 14.59 -6.31
N MET A 518 -9.81 14.80 -5.80
CA MET A 518 -9.56 15.16 -4.41
C MET A 518 -10.16 16.52 -4.05
N ASN A 519 -10.04 17.52 -4.94
CA ASN A 519 -10.63 18.84 -4.72
C ASN A 519 -12.16 18.78 -4.68
N ALA A 520 -12.78 17.97 -5.54
CA ALA A 520 -14.23 17.75 -5.53
C ALA A 520 -14.68 17.08 -4.23
N ALA A 521 -13.99 16.02 -3.78
CA ALA A 521 -14.33 15.25 -2.59
C ALA A 521 -14.35 16.08 -1.29
N ARG A 522 -13.59 17.17 -1.21
CA ARG A 522 -13.58 18.07 -0.03
C ARG A 522 -14.33 19.39 -0.22
N MET A 523 -14.82 19.70 -1.42
CA MET A 523 -15.21 21.07 -1.77
C MET A 523 -16.34 21.60 -0.89
N ASN A 524 -17.33 20.77 -0.60
CA ASN A 524 -18.48 21.17 0.22
C ASN A 524 -18.04 21.62 1.63
N GLU A 525 -17.10 20.90 2.25
CA GLU A 525 -16.52 21.30 3.55
C GLU A 525 -15.62 22.50 3.47
N GLN A 526 -14.79 22.55 2.44
CA GLN A 526 -13.92 23.69 2.22
C GLN A 526 -14.74 24.99 2.11
N GLN A 527 -15.86 24.98 1.38
CA GLN A 527 -16.72 26.16 1.22
C GLN A 527 -17.37 26.58 2.54
N ARG A 528 -17.82 25.62 3.36
CA ARG A 528 -18.46 25.90 4.66
C ARG A 528 -17.50 26.48 5.69
N MET A 529 -16.19 26.24 5.56
CA MET A 529 -15.17 26.76 6.46
C MET A 529 -14.97 28.29 6.33
N TYR A 530 -15.19 28.87 5.13
CA TYR A 530 -15.00 30.30 4.92
C TYR A 530 -16.01 31.14 5.73
N GLY A 531 -15.53 32.25 6.30
CA GLY A 531 -16.36 33.16 7.10
C GLY A 531 -16.67 32.68 8.52
N LYS A 532 -16.13 31.53 8.95
CA LYS A 532 -16.32 30.98 10.31
C LYS A 532 -15.19 31.32 11.29
N ASN A 533 -14.27 32.22 10.94
CA ASN A 533 -13.07 32.58 11.73
C ASN A 533 -12.14 31.38 12.06
N LEU A 534 -12.14 30.35 11.21
CA LEU A 534 -11.28 29.17 11.36
C LEU A 534 -9.95 29.29 10.63
N ILE A 535 -9.85 30.22 9.67
CA ILE A 535 -8.69 30.43 8.81
C ILE A 535 -8.33 31.91 8.78
N ALA A 536 -7.10 32.22 8.35
CA ALA A 536 -6.59 33.57 8.38
C ALA A 536 -7.47 34.55 7.57
N ALA A 537 -7.58 35.78 8.07
CA ALA A 537 -8.52 36.78 7.55
C ALA A 537 -8.26 37.21 6.10
N TRP A 538 -7.09 36.92 5.52
CA TRP A 538 -6.77 37.20 4.12
C TRP A 538 -7.28 36.12 3.16
N VAL A 539 -7.62 34.93 3.67
CA VAL A 539 -8.04 33.80 2.86
C VAL A 539 -9.48 34.01 2.38
N ARG A 540 -9.74 33.83 1.08
CA ARG A 540 -11.07 33.96 0.48
C ARG A 540 -11.38 32.75 -0.43
N PRO A 541 -12.65 32.34 -0.53
CA PRO A 541 -13.06 31.25 -1.43
C PRO A 541 -12.70 31.53 -2.90
N SER A 542 -12.69 32.79 -3.31
CA SER A 542 -12.32 33.20 -4.67
C SER A 542 -10.87 32.93 -5.04
N ASN A 543 -9.97 32.71 -4.08
CA ASN A 543 -8.57 32.38 -4.35
C ASN A 543 -8.37 30.91 -4.73
N LEU A 544 -9.23 30.01 -4.24
CA LEU A 544 -9.04 28.57 -4.37
C LEU A 544 -8.95 28.10 -5.83
N PRO A 545 -9.83 28.51 -6.78
CA PRO A 545 -9.71 28.10 -8.17
C PRO A 545 -8.36 28.45 -8.79
N GLN A 546 -7.82 29.64 -8.48
CA GLN A 546 -6.51 30.04 -8.97
C GLN A 546 -5.38 29.20 -8.36
N GLN A 547 -5.47 28.85 -7.08
CA GLN A 547 -4.48 27.99 -6.41
C GLN A 547 -4.44 26.57 -7.02
N ILE A 548 -5.61 26.01 -7.35
CA ILE A 548 -5.70 24.74 -8.07
C ILE A 548 -5.03 24.86 -9.46
N GLN A 549 -5.31 25.94 -10.20
CA GLN A 549 -4.68 26.17 -11.50
C GLN A 549 -3.16 26.38 -11.43
N VAL A 550 -2.65 26.96 -10.34
CA VAL A 550 -1.20 27.09 -10.09
C VAL A 550 -0.55 25.71 -9.97
N ILE A 551 -1.16 24.76 -9.24
CA ILE A 551 -0.66 23.39 -9.12
C ILE A 551 -0.60 22.71 -10.49
N LYS A 552 -1.69 22.77 -11.27
CA LYS A 552 -1.76 22.20 -12.63
C LYS A 552 -0.70 22.78 -13.56
N SER A 553 -0.58 24.11 -13.56
CA SER A 553 0.39 24.83 -14.39
C SER A 553 1.83 24.51 -13.98
N TYR A 554 2.09 24.39 -12.68
CA TYR A 554 3.41 24.00 -12.18
C TYR A 554 3.76 22.60 -12.66
N GLY A 555 2.88 21.60 -12.45
CA GLY A 555 3.13 20.21 -12.85
C GLY A 555 3.51 20.06 -14.32
N SER A 556 2.73 20.67 -15.23
CA SER A 556 3.02 20.63 -16.67
C SER A 556 4.34 21.31 -17.05
N ASN A 557 4.62 22.50 -16.50
CA ASN A 557 5.85 23.22 -16.80
C ASN A 557 7.06 22.51 -16.20
N ARG A 558 6.90 21.88 -15.03
CA ARG A 558 7.94 21.18 -14.31
C ARG A 558 8.43 19.96 -15.06
N VAL A 559 7.53 19.19 -15.68
CA VAL A 559 7.89 18.08 -16.59
C VAL A 559 8.83 18.58 -17.69
N THR A 560 8.41 19.64 -18.40
CA THR A 560 9.20 20.21 -19.51
C THR A 560 10.57 20.69 -19.04
N TYR A 561 10.59 21.38 -17.90
CA TYR A 561 11.82 21.91 -17.31
C TYR A 561 12.79 20.80 -16.91
N THR A 562 12.31 19.79 -16.17
CA THR A 562 13.13 18.68 -15.68
C THR A 562 13.76 17.90 -16.84
N LEU A 563 12.98 17.61 -17.89
CA LEU A 563 13.52 16.96 -19.09
C LEU A 563 14.60 17.83 -19.77
N GLY A 564 14.36 19.14 -19.93
CA GLY A 564 15.38 20.05 -20.45
C GLY A 564 16.67 20.05 -19.60
N LYS A 565 16.51 20.07 -18.28
CA LYS A 565 17.62 20.19 -17.34
C LYS A 565 18.48 18.93 -17.23
N TYR A 566 17.90 17.75 -17.32
CA TYR A 566 18.68 16.51 -17.27
C TYR A 566 19.60 16.36 -18.48
N ARG A 567 19.17 16.82 -19.67
CA ARG A 567 20.05 16.91 -20.83
C ARG A 567 21.25 17.81 -20.58
N GLU A 568 21.01 18.96 -19.96
CA GLU A 568 22.06 19.92 -19.63
C GLU A 568 23.04 19.36 -18.58
N TYR A 569 22.53 18.74 -17.52
CA TYR A 569 23.35 18.31 -16.37
C TYR A 569 24.06 16.98 -16.56
N PHE A 570 23.42 16.05 -17.25
CA PHE A 570 23.92 14.69 -17.43
C PHE A 570 24.34 14.41 -18.88
N GLU A 571 24.37 15.44 -19.73
CA GLU A 571 24.80 15.37 -21.14
C GLU A 571 23.98 14.36 -21.97
N LEU A 572 22.70 14.19 -21.61
CA LEU A 572 21.79 13.25 -22.26
C LEU A 572 21.35 13.76 -23.64
N ARG A 573 21.11 12.82 -24.55
CA ARG A 573 20.53 13.08 -25.88
C ARG A 573 19.09 13.57 -25.74
N ALA A 574 18.51 14.02 -26.86
CA ALA A 574 17.11 14.43 -26.87
C ALA A 574 16.21 13.22 -26.53
N PRO A 575 15.16 13.40 -25.69
CA PRO A 575 14.27 12.31 -25.35
C PRO A 575 13.46 11.86 -26.58
N TYR A 576 13.22 10.56 -26.66
CA TYR A 576 12.31 9.96 -27.64
C TYR A 576 10.93 9.73 -27.01
N THR A 577 9.90 9.57 -27.85
CA THR A 577 8.57 9.14 -27.41
C THR A 577 8.48 7.62 -27.47
N LEU A 578 8.10 6.98 -26.37
CA LEU A 578 7.69 5.58 -26.35
C LEU A 578 6.16 5.52 -26.34
N LYS A 579 5.58 4.78 -27.29
CA LYS A 579 4.16 4.45 -27.33
C LYS A 579 3.99 2.96 -27.11
N VAL A 580 3.16 2.58 -26.14
CA VAL A 580 2.89 1.17 -25.85
C VAL A 580 1.40 0.91 -25.92
N TYR A 581 1.04 -0.13 -26.64
CA TYR A 581 -0.31 -0.63 -26.84
C TYR A 581 -0.41 -2.02 -26.22
N PRO A 582 -0.85 -2.13 -24.95
CA PRO A 582 -1.06 -3.42 -24.32
C PRO A 582 -2.15 -4.22 -25.04
N ASP A 583 -1.99 -5.55 -25.08
CA ASP A 583 -3.05 -6.48 -25.46
C ASP A 583 -4.29 -6.25 -24.59
N ASN A 584 -5.48 -6.25 -25.20
CA ASN A 584 -6.73 -5.91 -24.52
C ASN A 584 -7.13 -6.88 -23.40
N GLN A 585 -6.47 -8.04 -23.28
CA GLN A 585 -6.71 -9.03 -22.23
C GLN A 585 -5.75 -8.90 -21.05
N GLY A 586 -4.74 -8.03 -21.10
CA GLY A 586 -3.86 -7.79 -19.95
C GLY A 586 -3.15 -6.44 -20.03
N GLY A 587 -1.95 -6.38 -19.48
CA GLY A 587 -1.23 -5.13 -19.32
C GLY A 587 0.25 -5.25 -19.64
N VAL A 588 0.98 -4.16 -19.42
CA VAL A 588 2.43 -4.10 -19.49
C VAL A 588 2.96 -3.33 -18.29
N ARG A 589 4.17 -3.68 -17.86
CA ARG A 589 4.95 -2.89 -16.92
C ARG A 589 6.14 -2.28 -17.66
N ILE A 590 6.23 -0.97 -17.67
CA ILE A 590 7.27 -0.16 -18.31
C ILE A 590 8.11 0.44 -17.18
N ASN A 591 9.32 -0.08 -16.97
CA ASN A 591 10.08 0.13 -15.73
C ASN A 591 9.21 -0.17 -14.49
N ASN A 592 8.80 0.86 -13.75
CA ASN A 592 7.93 0.75 -12.56
C ASN A 592 6.50 1.26 -12.81
N ILE A 593 6.14 1.58 -14.05
CA ILE A 593 4.78 2.02 -14.41
C ILE A 593 4.00 0.80 -14.92
N GLU A 594 2.86 0.51 -14.31
CA GLU A 594 1.90 -0.47 -14.80
C GLU A 594 0.78 0.21 -15.58
N THR A 595 0.43 -0.32 -16.75
CA THR A 595 -0.67 0.18 -17.56
C THR A 595 -1.39 -0.95 -18.30
N TYR A 596 -2.71 -0.81 -18.38
CA TYR A 596 -3.62 -1.70 -19.11
C TYR A 596 -4.28 -0.99 -20.30
N SER A 597 -3.86 0.24 -20.59
CA SER A 597 -4.32 1.07 -21.69
C SER A 597 -3.14 1.62 -22.48
N GLU A 598 -3.43 2.22 -23.63
CA GLU A 598 -2.44 2.96 -24.41
C GLU A 598 -1.65 3.91 -23.51
N PHE A 599 -0.33 3.88 -23.68
CA PHE A 599 0.62 4.67 -22.92
C PHE A 599 1.52 5.45 -23.87
N GLU A 600 1.75 6.72 -23.55
CA GLU A 600 2.74 7.56 -24.21
C GLU A 600 3.65 8.20 -23.15
N GLY A 601 4.97 8.03 -23.30
CA GLY A 601 5.96 8.57 -22.37
C GLY A 601 7.22 9.08 -23.05
N LYS A 602 8.00 9.89 -22.33
CA LYS A 602 9.29 10.42 -22.78
C LYS A 602 10.44 9.72 -22.07
N TYR A 603 11.42 9.25 -22.83
CA TYR A 603 12.58 8.52 -22.32
C TYR A 603 13.87 9.01 -22.98
N TYR A 604 15.02 8.81 -22.33
CA TYR A 604 16.32 9.15 -22.92
C TYR A 604 16.91 7.96 -23.67
N PRO A 605 17.43 8.15 -24.89
CA PRO A 605 18.15 7.11 -25.61
C PRO A 605 19.37 6.55 -24.87
N ASP A 606 19.87 7.28 -23.88
CA ASP A 606 21.07 6.96 -23.12
C ASP A 606 20.85 5.91 -22.03
N TYR A 607 19.59 5.62 -21.69
CA TYR A 607 19.23 4.61 -20.70
C TYR A 607 18.17 3.67 -21.26
N ASP A 608 18.38 2.37 -21.06
CA ASP A 608 17.46 1.35 -21.56
C ASP A 608 16.12 1.42 -20.84
N THR A 609 15.02 1.24 -21.56
CA THR A 609 13.67 1.16 -21.00
C THR A 609 13.17 -0.28 -21.08
N VAL A 610 12.83 -0.86 -19.93
CA VAL A 610 12.46 -2.27 -19.84
C VAL A 610 10.94 -2.39 -19.84
N ILE A 611 10.41 -3.29 -20.67
CA ILE A 611 8.97 -3.56 -20.80
C ILE A 611 8.73 -5.05 -20.57
N THR A 612 7.83 -5.37 -19.65
CA THR A 612 7.40 -6.74 -19.35
C THR A 612 5.88 -6.86 -19.47
N ALA A 613 5.38 -8.03 -19.86
CA ALA A 613 3.94 -8.27 -19.98
C ALA A 613 3.33 -8.58 -18.60
N ILE A 614 2.15 -8.02 -18.33
CA ILE A 614 1.28 -8.40 -17.21
C ILE A 614 0.24 -9.35 -17.79
N LEU A 615 0.47 -10.65 -17.61
CA LEU A 615 -0.31 -11.72 -18.23
C LEU A 615 -1.53 -12.09 -17.37
N PRO A 616 -2.74 -12.12 -17.93
CA PRO A 616 -3.90 -12.70 -17.24
C PRO A 616 -3.74 -14.23 -17.12
N ALA A 617 -4.51 -14.83 -16.21
CA ALA A 617 -4.51 -16.29 -16.03
C ALA A 617 -4.85 -17.03 -17.34
N GLY A 618 -4.12 -18.10 -17.63
CA GLY A 618 -4.32 -18.92 -18.83
C GLY A 618 -3.69 -18.38 -20.11
N LYS A 619 -3.00 -17.22 -20.07
CA LYS A 619 -2.28 -16.66 -21.22
C LYS A 619 -0.78 -16.75 -21.07
N GLU A 620 -0.10 -16.66 -22.20
CA GLU A 620 1.33 -16.38 -22.31
C GLU A 620 1.59 -15.27 -23.34
N LEU A 621 2.72 -14.60 -23.21
CA LEU A 621 3.18 -13.65 -24.22
C LEU A 621 3.52 -14.45 -25.51
N ASP A 622 2.94 -14.07 -26.64
CA ASP A 622 3.31 -14.64 -27.94
C ASP A 622 4.54 -13.92 -28.51
N TYR A 623 4.43 -12.60 -28.69
CA TYR A 623 5.52 -11.73 -29.11
C TYR A 623 5.17 -10.25 -28.88
N TRP A 624 6.17 -9.39 -28.99
CA TRP A 624 6.02 -7.95 -29.13
C TRP A 624 6.06 -7.55 -30.61
N ILE A 625 5.35 -6.50 -30.98
CA ILE A 625 5.57 -5.79 -32.25
C ILE A 625 6.30 -4.50 -31.91
N VAL A 626 7.53 -4.33 -32.37
CA VAL A 626 8.36 -3.14 -32.15
C VAL A 626 8.58 -2.45 -33.49
N ASN A 627 8.03 -1.26 -33.68
CA ASN A 627 8.04 -0.52 -34.95
C ASN A 627 7.61 -1.37 -36.17
N GLY A 628 6.64 -2.26 -35.98
CA GLY A 628 6.13 -3.16 -37.03
C GLY A 628 6.84 -4.51 -37.16
N GLU A 629 7.96 -4.73 -36.45
CA GLU A 629 8.72 -5.98 -36.49
C GLU A 629 8.45 -6.85 -35.26
N LYS A 630 8.42 -8.18 -35.42
CA LYS A 630 8.17 -9.11 -34.30
C LYS A 630 9.43 -9.34 -33.46
N VAL A 631 9.28 -9.27 -32.14
CA VAL A 631 10.32 -9.56 -31.15
C VAL A 631 9.79 -10.58 -30.14
N TYR A 632 10.54 -11.65 -29.89
CA TYR A 632 10.09 -12.81 -29.10
C TYR A 632 10.68 -12.88 -27.69
N ASP A 633 11.36 -11.83 -27.25
CA ASP A 633 11.93 -11.76 -25.90
C ASP A 633 10.81 -11.66 -24.85
N LEU A 634 10.95 -12.38 -23.73
CA LEU A 634 9.98 -12.31 -22.62
C LEU A 634 10.00 -10.94 -21.93
N GLU A 635 11.20 -10.37 -21.80
CA GLU A 635 11.44 -9.01 -21.33
C GLU A 635 12.01 -8.20 -22.51
N LEU A 636 11.32 -7.12 -22.87
CA LEU A 636 11.71 -6.26 -23.98
C LEU A 636 12.55 -5.10 -23.48
N VAL A 637 13.78 -4.98 -23.98
CA VAL A 637 14.71 -3.89 -23.64
C VAL A 637 14.78 -2.89 -24.80
N ILE A 638 14.10 -1.75 -24.65
CA ILE A 638 14.16 -0.65 -25.61
C ILE A 638 15.47 0.12 -25.41
N ASN A 639 16.35 0.03 -26.41
CA ASN A 639 17.62 0.74 -26.45
C ASN A 639 17.68 1.71 -27.64
N SER A 640 18.74 2.51 -27.71
CA SER A 640 18.85 3.57 -28.73
C SER A 640 18.82 3.11 -30.20
N SER A 641 19.08 1.84 -30.50
CA SER A 641 19.01 1.32 -31.87
C SER A 641 17.59 1.11 -32.38
N MET A 642 16.61 1.01 -31.47
CA MET A 642 15.20 0.80 -31.81
C MET A 642 14.47 2.12 -32.08
N ILE A 643 15.13 3.27 -31.91
CA ILE A 643 14.51 4.59 -32.05
C ILE A 643 14.51 5.00 -33.53
N VAL A 644 13.32 5.20 -34.09
CA VAL A 644 13.11 5.66 -35.48
C VAL A 644 12.44 7.03 -35.44
N ASP A 645 13.07 8.04 -36.02
CA ASP A 645 12.57 9.42 -36.07
C ASP A 645 12.11 9.97 -34.70
N GLY A 646 12.83 9.61 -33.63
CA GLY A 646 12.53 10.04 -32.26
C GLY A 646 11.35 9.32 -31.60
N ASN A 647 10.90 8.19 -32.15
CA ASN A 647 9.79 7.40 -31.64
C ASN A 647 10.14 5.91 -31.55
N VAL A 648 9.44 5.22 -30.65
CA VAL A 648 9.37 3.76 -30.57
C VAL A 648 7.92 3.39 -30.32
N GLU A 649 7.37 2.49 -31.12
CA GLU A 649 6.03 1.93 -30.95
C GLU A 649 6.13 0.45 -30.57
N VAL A 650 5.43 0.06 -29.51
CA VAL A 650 5.41 -1.31 -28.99
C VAL A 650 3.97 -1.78 -28.85
N VAL A 651 3.67 -2.98 -29.34
CA VAL A 651 2.40 -3.67 -29.12
C VAL A 651 2.69 -5.02 -28.46
N SER A 652 2.02 -5.37 -27.37
CA SER A 652 2.07 -6.73 -26.83
C SER A 652 1.00 -7.60 -27.47
N VAL A 653 1.34 -8.86 -27.76
CA VAL A 653 0.41 -9.84 -28.34
C VAL A 653 0.42 -11.10 -27.48
N PHE A 654 -0.74 -11.49 -26.95
CA PHE A 654 -0.87 -12.66 -26.09
C PHE A 654 -1.51 -13.85 -26.82
N LYS A 655 -1.21 -15.07 -26.36
CA LYS A 655 -1.85 -16.32 -26.80
C LYS A 655 -2.30 -17.16 -25.60
N GLU A 656 -3.11 -18.18 -25.86
CA GLU A 656 -3.51 -19.16 -24.83
C GLU A 656 -2.31 -20.01 -24.41
N LYS A 657 -2.16 -20.23 -23.10
CA LYS A 657 -1.19 -21.18 -22.56
C LYS A 657 -1.63 -22.59 -22.95
N ALA A 658 -0.71 -23.43 -23.43
CA ALA A 658 -1.03 -24.81 -23.81
C ALA A 658 -1.47 -25.62 -22.58
N GLU A 659 -2.68 -26.21 -22.63
CA GLU A 659 -3.31 -26.83 -21.45
C GLU A 659 -2.60 -28.11 -20.93
N ASN A 660 -1.65 -28.70 -21.67
CA ASN A 660 -0.96 -29.94 -21.29
C ASN A 660 0.35 -30.19 -22.08
N PRO A 661 1.57 -29.95 -21.54
CA PRO A 661 2.81 -30.37 -22.18
C PRO A 661 2.90 -31.91 -22.29
N LYS A 662 3.36 -32.43 -23.44
CA LYS A 662 3.36 -33.87 -23.78
C LYS A 662 4.71 -34.32 -24.32
N LEU A 663 5.20 -35.50 -23.92
CA LEU A 663 6.41 -36.05 -24.54
C LEU A 663 6.18 -36.33 -26.02
N ILE A 664 7.24 -36.21 -26.81
CA ILE A 664 7.24 -36.50 -28.24
C ILE A 664 8.22 -37.63 -28.56
N ILE A 665 7.99 -38.34 -29.66
CA ILE A 665 8.94 -39.30 -30.24
C ILE A 665 9.99 -38.49 -31.02
N SER A 666 11.21 -38.37 -30.48
CA SER A 666 12.26 -37.58 -31.13
C SER A 666 13.17 -38.39 -32.03
N GLU A 667 13.36 -39.69 -31.75
CA GLU A 667 14.28 -40.54 -32.50
C GLU A 667 13.88 -42.01 -32.44
N ILE A 668 14.10 -42.73 -33.53
CA ILE A 668 13.88 -44.17 -33.65
C ILE A 668 15.05 -44.84 -34.38
N SER A 669 15.42 -46.03 -33.93
CA SER A 669 16.25 -47.00 -34.66
C SER A 669 15.52 -48.33 -34.76
N SER A 670 15.46 -48.94 -35.95
CA SER A 670 14.95 -50.29 -36.20
C SER A 670 16.08 -51.30 -36.53
N ASP A 671 17.33 -50.94 -36.25
CA ASP A 671 18.52 -51.73 -36.62
C ASP A 671 18.69 -53.00 -35.76
N GLY A 672 17.95 -54.05 -36.10
CA GLY A 672 18.18 -55.41 -35.60
C GLY A 672 18.17 -55.54 -34.07
N ASP A 673 19.33 -55.88 -33.50
CA ASP A 673 19.56 -56.00 -32.04
C ASP A 673 20.06 -54.69 -31.41
N MET A 674 19.90 -53.56 -32.09
CA MET A 674 20.24 -52.21 -31.64
C MET A 674 19.05 -51.24 -31.78
N ASP A 675 17.82 -51.75 -31.84
CA ASP A 675 16.60 -50.96 -32.00
C ASP A 675 16.20 -50.20 -30.72
N TYR A 676 15.68 -48.98 -30.87
CA TYR A 676 15.23 -48.13 -29.76
C TYR A 676 14.29 -46.99 -30.20
N ILE A 677 13.66 -46.36 -29.21
CA ILE A 677 12.82 -45.16 -29.30
C ILE A 677 13.30 -44.16 -28.24
N ILE A 678 13.43 -42.88 -28.62
CA ILE A 678 13.67 -41.78 -27.68
C ILE A 678 12.39 -40.96 -27.54
N LEU A 679 11.92 -40.82 -26.30
CA LEU A 679 10.90 -39.85 -25.93
C LEU A 679 11.56 -38.61 -25.34
N TYR A 680 11.22 -37.42 -25.84
CA TYR A 680 11.83 -36.15 -25.46
C TYR A 680 10.82 -35.18 -24.86
N ASN A 681 11.24 -34.42 -23.86
CA ASN A 681 10.49 -33.29 -23.32
C ASN A 681 10.99 -31.95 -23.93
N PRO A 682 10.30 -31.39 -24.94
CA PRO A 682 10.68 -30.11 -25.54
C PRO A 682 10.18 -28.89 -24.76
N TYR A 683 9.43 -29.10 -23.67
CA TYR A 683 8.78 -28.02 -22.91
C TYR A 683 9.64 -27.51 -21.76
N ASP A 684 9.31 -26.32 -21.29
CA ASP A 684 9.97 -25.67 -20.15
C ASP A 684 9.50 -26.19 -18.79
N GLU A 685 8.45 -27.01 -18.78
CA GLU A 685 7.87 -27.69 -17.62
C GLU A 685 8.26 -29.18 -17.58
N ASP A 686 8.38 -29.75 -16.38
CA ASP A 686 8.62 -31.17 -16.17
C ASP A 686 7.40 -32.03 -16.56
N VAL A 687 7.60 -33.13 -17.28
CA VAL A 687 6.51 -33.99 -17.76
C VAL A 687 6.53 -35.35 -17.08
N SER A 688 5.42 -35.74 -16.46
CA SER A 688 5.23 -37.08 -15.93
C SER A 688 4.89 -38.10 -17.04
N THR A 689 5.52 -39.27 -17.02
CA THR A 689 5.19 -40.42 -17.87
C THR A 689 3.97 -41.21 -17.38
N LEU A 690 3.31 -40.80 -16.29
CA LEU A 690 2.10 -41.46 -15.82
C LEU A 690 1.02 -41.46 -16.91
N GLY A 691 0.45 -42.64 -17.16
CA GLY A 691 -0.60 -42.82 -18.16
C GLY A 691 -0.08 -42.92 -19.60
N TYR A 692 1.24 -42.88 -19.83
CA TYR A 692 1.82 -43.08 -21.16
C TYR A 692 1.91 -44.56 -21.52
N SER A 693 1.74 -44.86 -22.80
CA SER A 693 2.11 -46.16 -23.37
C SER A 693 2.64 -46.05 -24.79
N VAL A 694 3.48 -47.01 -25.18
CA VAL A 694 4.16 -47.09 -26.49
C VAL A 694 3.83 -48.42 -27.16
N THR A 695 3.69 -48.41 -28.48
CA THR A 695 3.44 -49.60 -29.29
C THR A 695 4.05 -49.46 -30.69
N ASP A 696 4.54 -50.56 -31.26
CA ASP A 696 4.93 -50.74 -32.67
C ASP A 696 3.73 -51.05 -33.58
N ASN A 697 2.52 -51.16 -33.01
CA ASN A 697 1.29 -51.39 -33.76
C ASN A 697 0.16 -50.53 -33.20
N LYS A 698 -0.24 -49.50 -33.95
CA LYS A 698 -1.29 -48.55 -33.55
C LYS A 698 -2.62 -49.20 -33.19
N ASP A 699 -2.97 -50.36 -33.78
CA ASP A 699 -4.21 -51.09 -33.49
C ASP A 699 -4.14 -51.89 -32.17
N LYS A 700 -2.98 -51.90 -31.52
CA LYS A 700 -2.71 -52.54 -30.23
C LYS A 700 -2.13 -51.52 -29.25
N PRO A 701 -2.93 -50.55 -28.76
CA PRO A 701 -2.47 -49.61 -27.75
C PRO A 701 -2.04 -50.36 -26.48
N GLY A 702 -1.01 -49.86 -25.80
CA GLY A 702 -0.61 -50.38 -24.49
C GLY A 702 0.37 -51.56 -24.48
N LYS A 703 1.09 -51.86 -25.57
CA LYS A 703 2.12 -52.93 -25.57
C LYS A 703 3.20 -52.69 -24.50
N LEU A 704 3.66 -51.45 -24.37
CA LEU A 704 4.49 -51.00 -23.26
C LEU A 704 3.76 -49.90 -22.51
N ILE A 705 3.36 -50.15 -21.26
CA ILE A 705 2.89 -49.10 -20.35
C ILE A 705 4.10 -48.54 -19.63
N LEU A 706 4.32 -47.22 -19.69
CA LEU A 706 5.48 -46.61 -19.06
C LEU A 706 5.28 -46.54 -17.54
N PRO A 707 6.31 -46.85 -16.74
CA PRO A 707 6.30 -46.58 -15.30
C PRO A 707 6.24 -45.07 -15.08
N SER A 708 5.56 -44.65 -14.01
CA SER A 708 5.51 -43.24 -13.62
C SER A 708 6.90 -42.72 -13.25
N ARG A 709 7.41 -41.79 -14.05
CA ARG A 709 8.68 -41.06 -13.89
C ARG A 709 8.42 -39.59 -14.24
N ILE A 710 9.30 -38.71 -13.78
CA ILE A 710 9.35 -37.31 -14.22
C ILE A 710 10.49 -37.19 -15.23
N ILE A 711 10.22 -36.58 -16.38
CA ILE A 711 11.22 -36.21 -17.38
C ILE A 711 11.38 -34.70 -17.31
N ALA A 712 12.54 -34.23 -16.86
CA ALA A 712 12.76 -32.80 -16.70
C ALA A 712 12.78 -32.07 -18.05
N ASN A 713 12.63 -30.75 -18.03
CA ASN A 713 12.84 -29.90 -19.21
C ASN A 713 14.14 -30.28 -19.93
N GLY A 714 14.04 -30.57 -21.23
CA GLY A 714 15.18 -30.89 -22.09
C GLY A 714 15.76 -32.29 -21.90
N GLU A 715 15.19 -33.13 -21.01
CA GLU A 715 15.61 -34.51 -20.83
C GLU A 715 14.84 -35.49 -21.74
N SER A 716 15.35 -36.73 -21.82
CA SER A 716 14.78 -37.78 -22.65
C SER A 716 14.75 -39.13 -21.94
N LEU A 717 13.87 -40.01 -22.42
CA LEU A 717 13.71 -41.38 -21.97
C LEU A 717 14.00 -42.32 -23.14
N LYS A 718 14.99 -43.21 -22.97
CA LYS A 718 15.35 -44.23 -23.95
C LYS A 718 14.59 -45.53 -23.70
N ILE A 719 13.92 -46.02 -24.74
CA ILE A 719 13.21 -47.29 -24.74
C ILE A 719 13.88 -48.20 -25.75
N ILE A 720 14.44 -49.33 -25.32
CA ILE A 720 15.14 -50.29 -26.18
C ILE A 720 14.24 -51.47 -26.55
N GLY A 721 14.45 -52.04 -27.73
CA GLY A 721 13.73 -53.25 -28.15
C GLY A 721 14.07 -54.48 -27.30
N GLU A 722 13.27 -55.53 -27.44
CA GLU A 722 13.37 -56.74 -26.63
C GLU A 722 14.71 -57.46 -26.81
N ASN A 723 15.23 -57.51 -28.04
CA ASN A 723 16.48 -58.18 -28.39
C ASN A 723 17.70 -57.27 -28.21
N ASN A 724 17.50 -55.99 -27.89
CA ASN A 724 18.61 -55.06 -27.75
C ASN A 724 19.42 -55.36 -26.48
N MET A 725 20.71 -55.66 -26.68
CA MET A 725 21.63 -56.12 -25.64
C MET A 725 22.30 -54.97 -24.87
N ASP A 726 21.95 -53.71 -25.16
CA ASP A 726 22.43 -52.54 -24.43
C ASP A 726 21.94 -52.59 -22.96
N THR A 727 22.89 -52.64 -22.02
CA THR A 727 22.63 -52.66 -20.57
C THR A 727 23.04 -51.35 -19.88
N SER A 728 23.22 -50.26 -20.61
CA SER A 728 23.77 -49.01 -20.06
C SER A 728 22.68 -48.07 -19.48
N GLY A 729 22.61 -48.00 -18.14
CA GLY A 729 22.05 -46.86 -17.37
C GLY A 729 20.67 -47.05 -16.69
N ASP A 730 20.47 -46.35 -15.55
CA ASP A 730 19.24 -46.37 -14.72
C ASP A 730 17.97 -45.82 -15.42
N ASN A 731 18.12 -45.25 -16.62
CA ASN A 731 17.06 -44.58 -17.39
C ASN A 731 16.64 -45.29 -18.69
N VAL A 732 16.93 -46.59 -18.83
CA VAL A 732 16.51 -47.39 -19.98
C VAL A 732 15.30 -48.26 -19.64
N ILE A 733 14.30 -48.28 -20.52
CA ILE A 733 13.12 -49.15 -20.43
C ILE A 733 13.14 -50.15 -21.59
N ARG A 734 12.83 -51.41 -21.34
CA ARG A 734 12.70 -52.44 -22.38
C ARG A 734 11.26 -52.51 -22.89
N ALA A 735 11.09 -52.51 -24.21
CA ALA A 735 9.79 -52.39 -24.84
C ALA A 735 8.91 -53.65 -24.78
N GLY A 736 9.51 -54.85 -24.70
CA GLY A 736 8.78 -56.11 -24.86
C GLY A 736 8.41 -56.45 -26.31
N PHE A 737 8.90 -55.66 -27.26
CA PHE A 737 8.79 -55.87 -28.71
C PHE A 737 10.05 -55.32 -29.40
N ASN A 738 10.24 -55.67 -30.67
CA ASN A 738 11.32 -55.12 -31.51
C ASN A 738 10.70 -54.35 -32.67
N LEU A 739 11.43 -53.36 -33.18
CA LEU A 739 11.01 -52.52 -34.28
C LEU A 739 11.44 -53.08 -35.64
N LYS A 740 10.63 -52.82 -36.66
CA LYS A 740 10.95 -53.10 -38.06
C LYS A 740 10.52 -51.97 -38.97
N ASP A 741 11.21 -51.87 -40.09
CA ASP A 741 10.85 -50.95 -41.16
C ASP A 741 9.42 -51.23 -41.65
N GLY A 742 8.67 -50.16 -41.91
CA GLY A 742 7.26 -50.20 -42.25
C GLY A 742 6.29 -50.27 -41.06
N GLU A 743 6.77 -50.49 -39.82
CA GLU A 743 5.92 -50.43 -38.62
C GLU A 743 5.64 -48.98 -38.20
N THR A 744 4.52 -48.78 -37.50
CA THR A 744 4.15 -47.47 -36.93
C THR A 744 4.33 -47.51 -35.42
N VAL A 745 5.29 -46.72 -34.93
CA VAL A 745 5.44 -46.45 -33.50
C VAL A 745 4.45 -45.38 -33.10
N ALA A 746 3.58 -45.68 -32.14
CA ALA A 746 2.59 -44.76 -31.61
C ALA A 746 2.75 -44.59 -30.09
N LEU A 747 2.69 -43.33 -29.65
CA LEU A 747 2.70 -42.89 -28.27
C LEU A 747 1.29 -42.47 -27.86
N TYR A 748 0.82 -43.06 -26.76
CA TYR A 748 -0.49 -42.80 -26.19
C TYR A 748 -0.37 -42.16 -24.80
N LYS A 749 -1.32 -41.29 -24.43
CA LYS A 749 -1.53 -40.82 -23.05
C LYS A 749 -2.99 -41.04 -22.67
N ASN A 750 -3.23 -41.81 -21.61
CA ASN A 750 -4.58 -42.15 -21.13
C ASN A 750 -5.53 -42.71 -22.20
N GLY A 751 -4.98 -43.45 -23.18
CA GLY A 751 -5.76 -44.09 -24.25
C GLY A 751 -5.92 -43.25 -25.52
N GLU A 752 -5.44 -42.01 -25.56
CA GLU A 752 -5.44 -41.17 -26.76
C GLU A 752 -4.06 -41.15 -27.43
N ILE A 753 -4.01 -41.22 -28.76
CA ILE A 753 -2.77 -41.02 -29.54
C ILE A 753 -2.34 -39.57 -29.37
N ILE A 754 -1.10 -39.37 -28.93
CA ILE A 754 -0.50 -38.04 -28.79
C ILE A 754 0.67 -37.81 -29.74
N ASP A 755 1.29 -38.88 -30.23
CA ASP A 755 2.35 -38.82 -31.22
C ASP A 755 2.47 -40.15 -31.97
N GLU A 756 2.86 -40.14 -33.24
CA GLU A 756 3.13 -41.36 -34.01
C GLU A 756 4.12 -41.11 -35.15
N VAL A 757 4.78 -42.18 -35.58
CA VAL A 757 5.69 -42.15 -36.72
C VAL A 757 5.77 -43.53 -37.35
N THR A 758 5.69 -43.57 -38.68
CA THR A 758 5.92 -44.80 -39.45
C THR A 758 7.38 -44.85 -39.85
N ILE A 759 8.05 -45.96 -39.51
CA ILE A 759 9.46 -46.19 -39.80
C ILE A 759 9.58 -46.43 -41.32
N PRO A 760 10.33 -45.61 -42.07
CA PRO A 760 10.57 -45.86 -43.49
C PRO A 760 11.55 -47.05 -43.65
N ASP A 761 11.82 -47.43 -44.91
CA ASP A 761 12.91 -48.37 -45.23
C ASP A 761 14.24 -47.65 -44.97
N LEU A 762 14.91 -47.96 -43.86
CA LEU A 762 16.12 -47.27 -43.39
C LEU A 762 17.38 -47.99 -43.91
N GLU A 763 18.42 -47.23 -44.28
CA GLU A 763 19.73 -47.83 -44.57
C GLU A 763 20.34 -48.43 -43.29
N ASP A 764 20.94 -49.63 -43.39
CA ASP A 764 21.56 -50.34 -42.26
C ASP A 764 22.42 -49.42 -41.38
N GLY A 765 22.07 -49.32 -40.10
CA GLY A 765 22.75 -48.48 -39.11
C GLY A 765 22.34 -47.01 -39.06
N SER A 766 21.36 -46.58 -39.85
CA SER A 766 20.78 -45.23 -39.81
C SER A 766 19.78 -45.07 -38.68
N VAL A 767 19.54 -43.81 -38.27
CA VAL A 767 18.52 -43.46 -37.28
C VAL A 767 17.51 -42.49 -37.90
N TYR A 768 16.26 -42.59 -37.47
CA TYR A 768 15.17 -41.74 -37.93
C TYR A 768 14.87 -40.69 -36.86
N THR A 769 15.30 -39.45 -37.10
CA THR A 769 15.30 -38.36 -36.11
C THR A 769 14.32 -37.26 -36.52
N ARG A 770 13.66 -36.66 -35.52
CA ARG A 770 12.74 -35.53 -35.69
C ARG A 770 13.46 -34.19 -35.53
N ASP A 771 13.32 -33.30 -36.50
CA ASP A 771 13.72 -31.90 -36.35
C ASP A 771 12.71 -31.16 -35.45
N ILE A 772 13.16 -30.71 -34.28
CA ILE A 772 12.30 -30.05 -33.28
C ILE A 772 11.73 -28.71 -33.77
N LYS A 773 12.35 -28.05 -34.77
CA LYS A 773 11.88 -26.75 -35.28
C LYS A 773 10.71 -26.88 -36.23
N ASN A 774 10.67 -27.94 -37.04
CA ASN A 774 9.65 -28.13 -38.07
C ASN A 774 8.83 -29.43 -37.92
N MET A 775 9.15 -30.24 -36.90
CA MET A 775 8.48 -31.48 -36.51
C MET A 775 8.47 -32.57 -37.58
N ARG A 776 9.35 -32.50 -38.58
CA ARG A 776 9.50 -33.54 -39.62
C ARG A 776 10.61 -34.51 -39.26
N PHE A 777 10.37 -35.79 -39.53
CA PHE A 777 11.42 -36.80 -39.45
C PHE A 777 12.27 -36.84 -40.71
N TYR A 778 13.55 -37.11 -40.53
CA TYR A 778 14.50 -37.38 -41.59
C TYR A 778 15.43 -38.52 -41.18
N GLU A 779 15.92 -39.26 -42.17
CA GLU A 779 16.95 -40.29 -41.97
C GLU A 779 18.30 -39.61 -41.77
N LEU A 780 18.95 -39.91 -40.65
CA LEU A 780 20.34 -39.55 -40.38
C LEU A 780 21.20 -40.80 -40.60
N ARG A 781 21.99 -40.75 -41.67
CA ARG A 781 22.88 -41.84 -42.09
C ARG A 781 24.16 -41.82 -41.28
N LYS A 782 24.68 -43.02 -41.00
CA LYS A 782 25.88 -43.23 -40.18
C LYS A 782 27.16 -42.75 -40.87
#